data_AF-A0AAV5E4U1-F1
#
_entry.id   AF-A0AAV5E4U1-F1
#
_cell.length_a   1.000
_cell.length_b   1.000
_cell.length_c   1.000
_cell.angle_alpha   90.00
_cell.angle_beta   90.00
_cell.angle_gamma   90.00
#
_symmetry.space_group_name_H-M   'P 1'
#
loop_
_entity.id
_entity.type
_entity.pdbx_description
1 polymer ?
#
loop_
_entity_poly.entity_id
_entity_poly.type
_entity_poly.pdbx_seq_one_letter_code
_entity_poly.pdbx_strand_id
1 'polypeptide(L)'
;MATGRIFPLLLAAAALLLVQPASPFSFTYNFTSPSDTPPPGIAFQGTPSSTRRSASPRDERLGPITSSAGRAFYARAVPLADPVSRRPASFATAFAFSIAAPDPAAASGDGLAFFLSPNDWDPSDDHVGVDLGGIVSAATADWPTSMKDGRRAHARVEYDAVTRNLTVALAYGDDRPAVLLWHAVDLRDYLPDSVAVGFSAAMGEAAELHQVLYWEFTSTVDPKEKSVVLWVVLGLCALLLALVAAGVVWFVKEWRKAGEQMVDGDIDIDDVMGGDYDELADEFVVETGPRRFRYGELAAATRNFAEDRKLGQGGFGAVYRGYLKELGLQVAIKRVSRGSTQGRKEYAAEVRIISQLRHRHLVRLVGWCHDRRGDFLLVYEHMPNGSVDHHLYGKGKGGAPLAWPTRYDVVLGLASAVLYLHEECAQCVVHRDIKPSNVMLDAAFSAKLGDFGLAKLVEHGSQPYTTVLAGTLGYLAPECVMTGKASRESDVYSFGVVALEIACGAPAEPNEEPSKARLVPWVWELPSIRQALNVLKFEAPLPVLPPKMPVPTYFPPLPELADPISVQGTTTTDGPGQWIQNAPTEKLHLPKPNIFIPKDLSLKEVHEKVWVGGYNDKMRVLLNAILKQISNFEVKPSRFSALKETSVKDYQNFSFNQPHSQASYYVSLILEDKRWPRLEKLEALSKLDSDSLAKFVPHLLSKTFLECYIQGNIEPSEAKSIIHEIEDITFNSPNSLFKSMSPSQYLTKRVIMLENELKCYYQIEGLNKKNENSSLVQYIQVHQEDAISNVKLELFSLIASQPAFNQLRTIEQLGYIASLSLRYDYGVWALHVVIQSTVKDPSYLDTRVDEFFKTFEINIHELSDKDFKVALLRELKKEEFIEFFDQYIKVGAPQRRTISVQVFGCNHSEEFKTAIAEADPPKTYRITDIFGFKRSRPLYSSLKGGPGRITMD
;
A
#
# COMPACT_ATOMS: atom_id res chain seq x y z
N MET A 1 66.49 10.74 25.43
CA MET A 1 65.46 9.70 25.63
C MET A 1 64.22 10.25 26.36
N ALA A 2 63.59 11.33 25.87
CA ALA A 2 62.35 11.86 26.46
C ALA A 2 61.37 12.43 25.42
N THR A 3 61.60 12.19 24.13
CA THR A 3 60.79 12.75 23.03
C THR A 3 59.78 11.74 22.46
N GLY A 4 59.92 10.44 22.75
CA GLY A 4 59.04 9.38 22.24
C GLY A 4 57.79 9.08 23.08
N ARG A 5 57.60 9.72 24.24
CA ARG A 5 56.42 9.51 25.11
C ARG A 5 55.46 10.68 25.16
N ILE A 6 55.89 11.87 24.74
CA ILE A 6 55.07 13.10 24.81
C ILE A 6 54.05 13.13 23.67
N PHE A 7 54.42 12.62 22.49
CA PHE A 7 53.54 12.61 21.32
C PHE A 7 52.26 11.75 21.49
N PRO A 8 52.32 10.50 22.00
CA PRO A 8 51.11 9.73 22.27
C PRO A 8 50.29 10.25 23.47
N LEU A 9 50.94 10.89 24.46
CA LEU A 9 50.24 11.55 25.58
C LEU A 9 49.51 12.83 25.12
N LEU A 10 50.10 13.60 24.20
CA LEU A 10 49.45 14.73 23.55
C LEU A 10 48.33 14.28 22.61
N LEU A 11 48.49 13.15 21.90
CA LEU A 11 47.42 12.56 21.10
C LEU A 11 46.28 12.02 21.97
N ALA A 12 46.57 11.40 23.11
CA ALA A 12 45.56 10.93 24.06
C ALA A 12 44.86 12.09 24.78
N ALA A 13 45.58 13.15 25.12
CA ALA A 13 45.00 14.38 25.66
C ALA A 13 44.16 15.13 24.60
N ALA A 14 44.60 15.15 23.34
CA ALA A 14 43.83 15.69 22.22
C ALA A 14 42.59 14.82 21.92
N ALA A 15 42.69 13.49 22.05
CA ALA A 15 41.55 12.58 21.91
C ALA A 15 40.54 12.73 23.05
N LEU A 16 41.00 12.96 24.29
CA LEU A 16 40.15 13.30 25.44
C LEU A 16 39.52 14.70 25.33
N LEU A 17 40.19 15.65 24.66
CA LEU A 17 39.64 16.97 24.31
C LEU A 17 38.69 16.93 23.10
N LEU A 18 38.69 15.83 22.33
CA LEU A 18 37.78 15.59 21.20
C LEU A 18 36.53 14.77 21.58
N VAL A 19 36.44 14.26 22.82
CA VAL A 19 35.19 13.69 23.34
C VAL A 19 34.30 14.85 23.76
N GLN A 20 33.36 15.23 22.89
CA GLN A 20 32.35 16.21 23.24
C GLN A 20 31.46 15.65 24.37
N PRO A 21 31.29 16.34 25.50
CA PRO A 21 30.28 15.95 26.49
C PRO A 21 28.90 15.99 25.83
N ALA A 22 27.96 15.15 26.28
CA ALA A 22 26.59 15.15 25.77
C ALA A 22 26.03 16.58 25.81
N SER A 23 25.89 17.19 24.63
CA SER A 23 25.36 18.53 24.50
C SER A 23 23.87 18.50 24.86
N PRO A 24 23.35 19.49 25.61
CA PRO A 24 21.92 19.62 25.81
C PRO A 24 21.24 19.55 24.44
N PHE A 25 20.33 18.61 24.30
CA PHE A 25 19.69 18.31 23.03
C PHE A 25 18.27 18.85 23.09
N SER A 26 17.94 19.73 22.16
CA SER A 26 16.59 20.26 22.04
C SER A 26 16.15 20.32 20.59
N PHE A 27 14.86 20.13 20.39
CA PHE A 27 14.20 20.44 19.13
C PHE A 27 12.80 20.96 19.40
N THR A 28 12.30 21.73 18.45
CA THR A 28 10.93 22.23 18.46
C THR A 28 10.38 22.11 17.05
N TYR A 29 9.23 21.48 16.94
CA TYR A 29 8.47 21.32 15.70
C TYR A 29 7.07 21.88 15.90
N ASN A 30 6.67 22.73 14.98
CA ASN A 30 5.32 23.25 14.92
C ASN A 30 4.62 22.64 13.71
N PHE A 31 3.62 21.80 13.97
CA PHE A 31 2.83 21.09 12.98
C PHE A 31 1.52 21.82 12.63
N THR A 32 1.30 23.02 13.19
CA THR A 32 0.15 23.87 12.82
C THR A 32 0.28 24.49 11.43
N SER A 33 1.48 24.49 10.85
CA SER A 33 1.74 24.94 9.48
C SER A 33 1.87 23.71 8.56
N PRO A 34 1.04 23.59 7.51
CA PRO A 34 1.09 22.44 6.63
C PRO A 34 2.41 22.44 5.84
N SER A 35 3.11 21.31 5.87
CA SER A 35 4.41 21.11 5.23
C SER A 35 4.43 19.73 4.58
N ASP A 36 4.58 19.76 3.26
CA ASP A 36 4.83 18.69 2.29
C ASP A 36 5.96 17.75 2.66
N THR A 37 7.01 18.34 3.24
CA THR A 37 8.17 17.61 3.69
C THR A 37 8.00 17.29 5.17
N PRO A 38 8.23 16.03 5.59
CA PRO A 38 8.34 15.73 7.02
C PRO A 38 9.37 16.67 7.65
N PRO A 39 9.13 17.24 8.84
CA PRO A 39 10.08 18.16 9.47
C PRO A 39 11.47 17.50 9.52
N PRO A 40 12.55 18.22 9.15
CA PRO A 40 13.86 17.62 8.99
C PRO A 40 14.30 16.93 10.29
N GLY A 41 14.56 15.63 10.22
CA GLY A 41 14.88 14.82 11.40
C GLY A 41 13.70 14.06 12.02
N ILE A 42 12.48 14.17 11.47
CA ILE A 42 11.33 13.31 11.82
C ILE A 42 11.11 12.26 10.72
N ALA A 43 11.06 10.99 11.12
CA ALA A 43 10.70 9.87 10.26
C ALA A 43 9.26 9.43 10.53
N PHE A 44 8.58 8.97 9.49
CA PHE A 44 7.19 8.53 9.51
C PHE A 44 7.09 7.09 8.99
N GLN A 45 6.20 6.27 9.57
CA GLN A 45 5.97 4.89 9.12
C GLN A 45 4.53 4.47 9.33
N GLY A 46 3.94 3.76 8.34
CA GLY A 46 2.52 3.38 8.33
C GLY A 46 1.68 4.36 7.50
N THR A 47 0.45 4.65 7.95
CA THR A 47 -0.42 5.70 7.39
C THR A 47 -0.28 7.11 7.98
N PRO A 48 0.72 7.48 8.82
CA PRO A 48 0.77 8.81 9.39
C PRO A 48 1.13 9.81 8.29
N SER A 49 0.45 10.95 8.28
CA SER A 49 0.60 12.01 7.30
C SER A 49 0.97 13.30 8.00
N SER A 50 1.97 14.03 7.49
CA SER A 50 2.31 15.40 7.95
C SER A 50 1.26 16.43 7.52
N THR A 51 0.26 16.03 6.73
CA THR A 51 -0.70 16.95 6.13
C THR A 51 -2.05 16.87 6.84
N ARG A 52 -2.62 18.05 7.18
CA ARG A 52 -4.04 18.18 7.57
C ARG A 52 -4.92 17.82 6.37
N ARG A 53 -5.08 16.54 6.07
CA ARG A 53 -6.30 16.10 5.39
C ARG A 53 -7.38 16.06 6.43
N SER A 54 -8.23 17.08 6.40
CA SER A 54 -9.61 16.95 6.86
C SER A 54 -10.17 15.66 6.28
N ALA A 55 -10.28 14.62 7.10
CA ALA A 55 -11.15 13.50 6.81
C ALA A 55 -12.57 14.09 6.76
N SER A 56 -13.03 14.42 5.56
CA SER A 56 -14.46 14.61 5.37
C SER A 56 -15.10 13.24 5.58
N PRO A 57 -16.17 13.11 6.38
CA PRO A 57 -16.82 11.81 6.64
C PRO A 57 -17.47 11.18 5.39
N ARG A 58 -17.29 11.74 4.19
CA ARG A 58 -17.99 11.37 2.95
C ARG A 58 -17.12 11.47 1.68
N ASP A 59 -15.87 10.98 1.70
CA ASP A 59 -15.14 10.68 0.45
C ASP A 59 -15.49 9.23 0.02
N GLU A 60 -16.50 9.07 -0.83
CA GLU A 60 -17.06 7.77 -1.28
C GLU A 60 -16.11 6.89 -2.13
N ARG A 61 -14.80 7.23 -2.20
CA ARG A 61 -13.77 6.41 -2.89
C ARG A 61 -12.74 5.79 -1.97
N LEU A 62 -12.70 6.22 -0.73
CA LEU A 62 -12.06 5.46 0.33
C LEU A 62 -13.22 4.69 0.96
N GLY A 63 -13.12 3.37 1.03
CA GLY A 63 -13.96 2.63 1.97
C GLY A 63 -13.84 3.25 3.37
N PRO A 64 -14.72 2.91 4.32
CA PRO A 64 -14.66 3.49 5.67
C PRO A 64 -13.21 3.42 6.17
N ILE A 65 -12.63 4.55 6.59
CA ILE A 65 -11.24 4.64 7.10
C ILE A 65 -11.27 3.99 8.48
N THR A 66 -11.27 2.66 8.48
CA THR A 66 -11.16 1.81 9.64
C THR A 66 -9.80 1.14 9.57
N SER A 67 -9.19 0.87 10.72
CA SER A 67 -7.92 0.12 10.79
C SER A 67 -6.71 0.81 10.10
N SER A 68 -6.52 2.12 10.29
CA SER A 68 -5.30 2.88 9.93
C SER A 68 -4.39 3.19 11.14
N ALA A 69 -3.09 2.84 11.08
CA ALA A 69 -2.10 3.25 12.09
C ALA A 69 -0.79 3.73 11.50
N GLY A 70 -0.16 4.61 12.28
CA GLY A 70 1.08 5.24 11.91
C GLY A 70 1.89 5.72 13.09
N ARG A 71 3.21 5.84 12.89
CA ARG A 71 4.15 6.43 13.84
C ARG A 71 4.96 7.57 13.24
N ALA A 72 5.23 8.59 14.03
CA ALA A 72 6.11 9.71 13.73
C ALA A 72 7.17 9.81 14.83
N PHE A 73 8.45 9.66 14.51
CA PHE A 73 9.53 9.63 15.51
C PHE A 73 10.74 10.42 15.05
N TYR A 74 11.54 10.89 16.00
CA TYR A 74 12.80 11.57 15.69
C TYR A 74 13.81 10.54 15.15
N ALA A 75 14.29 10.78 13.93
CA ALA A 75 15.04 9.84 13.11
C ALA A 75 16.46 9.56 13.62
N ARG A 76 16.97 10.39 14.55
CA ARG A 76 18.29 10.18 15.18
C ARG A 76 18.08 9.71 16.62
N ALA A 77 18.94 8.82 17.09
CA ALA A 77 18.86 8.35 18.47
C ALA A 77 19.07 9.53 19.45
N VAL A 78 18.17 9.67 20.43
CA VAL A 78 18.24 10.68 21.49
C VAL A 78 19.03 10.09 22.66
N PRO A 79 20.14 10.71 23.07
CA PRO A 79 20.92 10.25 24.22
C PRO A 79 20.17 10.61 25.51
N LEU A 80 19.84 9.60 26.32
CA LEU A 80 19.23 9.79 27.65
C LEU A 80 20.21 9.52 28.80
N ALA A 81 21.47 9.20 28.48
CA ALA A 81 22.57 9.09 29.42
C ALA A 81 23.86 9.68 28.82
N ASP A 82 24.72 10.23 29.68
CA ASP A 82 26.05 10.64 29.27
C ASP A 82 26.90 9.40 28.90
N PRO A 83 27.47 9.32 27.69
CA PRO A 83 28.11 8.10 27.19
C PRO A 83 29.40 7.72 27.94
N VAL A 84 29.96 8.63 28.75
CA VAL A 84 31.22 8.41 29.49
C VAL A 84 30.95 8.14 30.97
N SER A 85 30.09 8.94 31.59
CA SER A 85 29.76 8.86 33.03
C SER A 85 28.54 8.01 33.33
N ARG A 86 27.78 7.57 32.31
CA ARG A 86 26.49 6.86 32.40
C ARG A 86 25.46 7.54 33.31
N ARG A 87 25.58 8.85 33.49
CA ARG A 87 24.63 9.64 34.29
C ARG A 87 23.37 9.89 33.46
N PRO A 88 22.17 9.58 33.98
CA PRO A 88 20.92 9.81 33.28
C PRO A 88 20.65 11.31 33.09
N ALA A 89 20.11 11.68 31.94
CA ALA A 89 19.72 13.05 31.61
C ALA A 89 18.27 13.29 32.06
N SER A 90 18.01 14.46 32.64
CA SER A 90 16.63 14.93 32.81
C SER A 90 16.11 15.41 31.45
N PHE A 91 14.83 15.19 31.17
CA PHE A 91 14.21 15.67 29.94
C PHE A 91 12.83 16.25 30.21
N ALA A 92 12.43 17.19 29.34
CA ALA A 92 11.09 17.72 29.30
C ALA A 92 10.62 17.75 27.85
N THR A 93 9.42 17.24 27.62
CA THR A 93 8.74 17.27 26.32
C THR A 93 7.37 17.89 26.47
N ALA A 94 7.02 18.81 25.57
CA ALA A 94 5.73 19.47 25.54
C ALA A 94 5.14 19.31 24.14
N PHE A 95 3.89 18.89 24.04
CA PHE A 95 3.23 18.75 22.76
C PHE A 95 1.77 19.17 22.84
N ALA A 96 1.26 19.71 21.74
CA ALA A 96 -0.15 20.02 21.59
C ALA A 96 -0.74 19.07 20.55
N PHE A 97 -1.96 18.59 20.79
CA PHE A 97 -2.67 17.72 19.88
C PHE A 97 -4.17 18.00 19.89
N SER A 98 -4.90 17.46 18.92
CA SER A 98 -6.37 17.48 18.88
C SER A 98 -6.89 16.16 18.35
N ILE A 99 -7.96 15.65 18.95
CA ILE A 99 -8.68 14.46 18.52
C ILE A 99 -10.08 14.89 18.10
N ALA A 100 -10.49 14.56 16.89
CA ALA A 100 -11.82 14.90 16.37
C ALA A 100 -12.54 13.66 15.83
N ALA A 101 -13.70 13.34 16.41
CA ALA A 101 -14.58 12.26 15.95
C ALA A 101 -15.79 12.84 15.15
N PRO A 102 -16.17 12.25 14.00
CA PRO A 102 -17.34 12.66 13.21
C PRO A 102 -18.69 12.46 13.91
N ASP A 103 -18.79 11.45 14.77
CA ASP A 103 -19.95 11.19 15.64
C ASP A 103 -19.45 10.99 17.08
N PRO A 104 -19.62 11.97 17.98
CA PRO A 104 -19.19 11.87 19.37
C PRO A 104 -19.90 10.76 20.18
N ALA A 105 -21.00 10.21 19.66
CA ALA A 105 -21.79 9.15 20.30
C ALA A 105 -21.52 7.75 19.73
N ALA A 106 -20.73 7.62 18.66
CA ALA A 106 -20.31 6.34 18.09
C ALA A 106 -19.15 5.70 18.87
N ALA A 107 -18.92 4.40 18.68
CA ALA A 107 -17.81 3.66 19.29
C ALA A 107 -16.47 4.39 19.10
N SER A 108 -15.58 4.30 20.09
CA SER A 108 -14.31 5.02 20.19
C SER A 108 -13.22 4.49 19.24
N GLY A 109 -12.30 5.35 18.83
CA GLY A 109 -10.97 4.96 18.38
C GLY A 109 -9.99 4.83 19.55
N ASP A 110 -8.83 4.20 19.31
CA ASP A 110 -7.92 3.70 20.37
C ASP A 110 -6.95 4.77 20.92
N GLY A 111 -7.14 6.05 20.57
CA GLY A 111 -6.39 7.18 21.12
C GLY A 111 -5.01 7.47 20.47
N LEU A 112 -4.33 8.49 21.00
CA LEU A 112 -2.99 8.94 20.60
C LEU A 112 -2.00 8.62 21.71
N ALA A 113 -0.91 7.93 21.38
CA ALA A 113 0.08 7.51 22.36
C ALA A 113 1.48 8.10 22.10
N PHE A 114 2.21 8.34 23.20
CA PHE A 114 3.63 8.72 23.22
C PHE A 114 4.38 7.63 24.01
N PHE A 115 5.08 6.72 23.31
CA PHE A 115 5.54 5.45 23.92
C PHE A 115 6.83 5.58 24.72
N LEU A 116 6.87 4.87 25.85
CA LEU A 116 7.29 3.46 25.90
C LEU A 116 5.99 2.65 26.05
N SER A 117 5.83 1.44 25.51
CA SER A 117 4.49 0.82 25.24
C SER A 117 4.31 -0.56 25.90
N PRO A 118 3.11 -1.20 25.95
CA PRO A 118 1.70 -0.74 25.83
C PRO A 118 0.68 -1.23 26.91
N ASN A 119 -0.60 -0.78 26.98
CA ASN A 119 -1.83 -1.54 26.59
C ASN A 119 -3.17 -1.05 27.20
N ASP A 120 -4.24 -1.49 26.52
CA ASP A 120 -5.68 -1.66 26.74
C ASP A 120 -6.22 -2.24 28.09
N TRP A 121 -5.59 -1.99 29.25
CA TRP A 121 -6.26 -2.17 30.57
C TRP A 121 -6.67 -0.85 31.18
N ASP A 122 -6.99 0.07 30.31
CA ASP A 122 -7.20 1.44 30.68
C ASP A 122 -8.49 1.57 31.48
N PRO A 123 -8.45 2.30 32.60
CA PRO A 123 -9.57 2.37 33.53
C PRO A 123 -10.82 3.02 32.90
N SER A 124 -10.64 3.83 31.86
CA SER A 124 -11.69 4.54 31.14
C SER A 124 -11.28 4.95 29.72
N ASP A 125 -12.26 5.30 28.88
CA ASP A 125 -12.04 5.76 27.49
C ASP A 125 -11.30 7.10 27.40
N ASP A 126 -11.25 7.87 28.49
CA ASP A 126 -10.65 9.19 28.58
C ASP A 126 -9.66 9.21 29.76
N HIS A 127 -8.49 8.58 29.60
CA HIS A 127 -7.45 8.48 30.63
C HIS A 127 -6.06 8.85 30.09
N VAL A 128 -5.10 9.03 31.01
CA VAL A 128 -3.66 9.18 30.72
C VAL A 128 -2.91 8.06 31.44
N GLY A 129 -2.18 7.24 30.68
CA GLY A 129 -1.38 6.11 31.19
C GLY A 129 0.13 6.27 30.99
N VAL A 130 0.92 5.64 31.87
CA VAL A 130 2.38 5.50 31.74
C VAL A 130 2.71 4.02 31.52
N ASP A 131 3.09 3.67 30.29
CA ASP A 131 3.40 2.30 29.88
C ASP A 131 4.91 2.01 29.95
N LEU A 132 5.31 0.90 30.58
CA LEU A 132 6.72 0.53 30.81
C LEU A 132 7.01 -0.93 30.41
N GLY A 133 7.12 -1.21 29.10
CA GLY A 133 7.69 -2.46 28.55
C GLY A 133 6.86 -3.74 28.77
N GLY A 134 5.63 -3.62 29.24
CA GLY A 134 4.67 -4.71 29.41
C GLY A 134 3.30 -4.26 28.95
N ILE A 135 2.36 -5.21 28.84
CA ILE A 135 0.98 -5.03 28.36
C ILE A 135 0.10 -4.28 29.40
N VAL A 136 0.60 -3.61 30.46
CA VAL A 136 -0.28 -2.90 31.45
C VAL A 136 0.36 -1.57 31.80
N SER A 137 -0.42 -0.49 31.83
CA SER A 137 0.04 0.82 32.34
C SER A 137 0.48 0.75 33.80
N ALA A 138 1.67 1.27 34.10
CA ALA A 138 2.25 1.31 35.45
C ALA A 138 1.59 2.35 36.37
N ALA A 139 1.01 3.39 35.79
CA ALA A 139 0.22 4.41 36.50
C ALA A 139 -0.78 5.07 35.54
N THR A 140 -1.98 5.40 36.02
CA THR A 140 -3.06 5.98 35.23
C THR A 140 -3.79 7.10 35.98
N ALA A 141 -4.33 8.07 35.25
CA ALA A 141 -5.24 9.09 35.77
C ALA A 141 -6.40 9.32 34.80
N ASP A 142 -7.63 9.39 35.31
CA ASP A 142 -8.81 9.67 34.50
C ASP A 142 -8.93 11.17 34.19
N TRP A 143 -9.43 11.49 33.00
CA TRP A 143 -9.75 12.84 32.57
C TRP A 143 -11.28 13.03 32.53
N PRO A 144 -11.83 14.07 33.18
CA PRO A 144 -13.27 14.14 33.46
C PRO A 144 -14.16 14.47 32.25
N THR A 145 -13.59 14.80 31.10
CA THR A 145 -14.34 15.24 29.90
C THR A 145 -13.75 14.65 28.63
N SER A 146 -14.59 14.22 27.70
CA SER A 146 -14.09 13.65 26.44
C SER A 146 -13.25 14.65 25.62
N MET A 147 -12.12 14.18 25.11
CA MET A 147 -11.18 14.98 24.29
C MET A 147 -11.44 14.88 22.77
N LYS A 148 -12.63 14.40 22.38
CA LYS A 148 -12.98 14.05 20.99
C LYS A 148 -13.69 15.17 20.21
N ASP A 149 -13.90 16.33 20.84
CA ASP A 149 -14.62 17.46 20.26
C ASP A 149 -13.75 18.36 19.36
N GLY A 150 -12.51 17.96 19.09
CA GLY A 150 -11.57 18.69 18.24
C GLY A 150 -10.91 19.90 18.90
N ARG A 151 -11.18 20.19 20.18
CA ARG A 151 -10.45 21.22 20.92
C ARG A 151 -9.00 20.80 21.14
N ARG A 152 -8.16 21.80 21.39
CA ARG A 152 -6.72 21.64 21.54
C ARG A 152 -6.38 21.13 22.94
N ALA A 153 -5.65 20.03 23.01
CA ALA A 153 -5.00 19.53 24.21
C ALA A 153 -3.52 19.97 24.23
N HIS A 154 -3.01 20.30 25.41
CA HIS A 154 -1.60 20.59 25.67
C HIS A 154 -1.09 19.63 26.73
N ALA A 155 -0.19 18.73 26.35
CA ALA A 155 0.45 17.79 27.26
C ALA A 155 1.91 18.18 27.50
N ARG A 156 2.38 17.99 28.73
CA ARG A 156 3.78 18.17 29.12
C ARG A 156 4.22 16.98 29.97
N VAL A 157 5.30 16.34 29.56
CA VAL A 157 5.92 15.22 30.28
C VAL A 157 7.33 15.64 30.70
N GLU A 158 7.63 15.51 31.98
CA GLU A 158 8.92 15.87 32.56
C GLU A 158 9.49 14.69 33.34
N TYR A 159 10.76 14.37 33.09
CA TYR A 159 11.51 13.40 33.86
C TYR A 159 12.69 14.08 34.54
N ASP A 160 12.75 13.98 35.86
CA ASP A 160 13.90 14.40 36.65
C ASP A 160 14.73 13.18 37.03
N ALA A 161 15.93 13.09 36.45
CA ALA A 161 16.87 12.00 36.67
C ALA A 161 17.46 11.97 38.10
N VAL A 162 17.43 13.09 38.83
CA VAL A 162 17.92 13.18 40.22
C VAL A 162 16.88 12.64 41.18
N THR A 163 15.62 13.05 41.02
CA THR A 163 14.50 12.60 41.87
C THR A 163 13.83 11.32 41.36
N ARG A 164 14.18 10.85 40.15
CA ARG A 164 13.63 9.68 39.43
C ARG A 164 12.12 9.75 39.26
N ASN A 165 11.62 10.95 39.01
CA ASN A 165 10.20 11.19 38.95
C ASN A 165 9.77 11.58 37.54
N LEU A 166 8.79 10.87 37.00
CA LEU A 166 8.13 11.17 35.73
C LEU A 166 6.80 11.87 36.03
N THR A 167 6.62 13.09 35.54
CA THR A 167 5.43 13.91 35.77
C THR A 167 4.73 14.19 34.44
N VAL A 168 3.40 14.04 34.41
CA VAL A 168 2.55 14.31 33.26
C VAL A 168 1.52 15.37 33.63
N ALA A 169 1.50 16.46 32.88
CA ALA A 169 0.52 17.53 32.98
C ALA A 169 -0.26 17.68 31.68
N LEU A 170 -1.56 17.98 31.79
CA LEU A 170 -2.44 18.17 30.63
C LEU A 170 -3.31 19.42 30.85
N ALA A 171 -3.56 20.13 29.77
CA ALA A 171 -4.54 21.20 29.67
C ALA A 171 -5.44 20.93 28.46
N TYR A 172 -6.74 21.26 28.55
CA TYR A 172 -7.69 21.06 27.45
C TYR A 172 -8.50 22.34 27.18
N GLY A 173 -8.55 22.78 25.92
CA GLY A 173 -9.19 24.04 25.56
C GLY A 173 -8.50 25.25 26.21
N ASP A 174 -9.27 26.05 26.94
CA ASP A 174 -8.78 27.26 27.63
C ASP A 174 -8.41 27.00 29.11
N ASP A 175 -8.45 25.75 29.56
CA ASP A 175 -8.13 25.39 30.94
C ASP A 175 -6.64 25.57 31.25
N ARG A 176 -6.32 25.84 32.53
CA ARG A 176 -4.93 25.91 32.98
C ARG A 176 -4.32 24.51 33.04
N PRO A 177 -3.03 24.34 32.71
CA PRO A 177 -2.34 23.05 32.83
C PRO A 177 -2.41 22.52 34.25
N ALA A 178 -2.96 21.32 34.42
CA ALA A 178 -2.99 20.61 35.69
C ALA A 178 -2.06 19.40 35.62
N VAL A 179 -1.28 19.19 36.68
CA VAL A 179 -0.50 17.95 36.84
C VAL A 179 -1.49 16.83 37.12
N LEU A 180 -1.54 15.83 36.24
CA LEU A 180 -2.46 14.70 36.31
C LEU A 180 -1.83 13.50 36.99
N LEU A 181 -0.56 13.24 36.68
CA LEU A 181 0.10 12.01 37.09
C LEU A 181 1.56 12.30 37.44
N TRP A 182 2.05 11.66 38.49
CA TRP A 182 3.48 11.52 38.72
C TRP A 182 3.78 10.08 39.11
N HIS A 183 4.90 9.55 38.63
CA HIS A 183 5.31 8.17 38.85
C HIS A 183 6.81 8.10 39.06
N ALA A 184 7.23 7.51 40.18
CA ALA A 184 8.63 7.29 40.48
C ALA A 184 9.14 6.08 39.68
N VAL A 185 10.06 6.31 38.73
CA VAL A 185 10.60 5.28 37.84
C VAL A 185 12.07 5.53 37.52
N ASP A 186 12.86 4.47 37.53
CA ASP A 186 14.22 4.47 36.99
C ASP A 186 14.18 3.98 35.54
N LEU A 187 14.28 4.91 34.58
CA LEU A 187 14.14 4.58 33.17
C LEU A 187 15.26 3.67 32.63
N ARG A 188 16.37 3.51 33.38
CA ARG A 188 17.49 2.62 33.00
C ARG A 188 17.14 1.14 33.06
N ASP A 189 16.13 0.77 33.84
CA ASP A 189 15.67 -0.62 33.92
C ASP A 189 14.85 -1.02 32.68
N TYR A 190 14.39 -0.04 31.90
CA TYR A 190 13.48 -0.23 30.76
C TYR A 190 14.07 0.26 29.43
N LEU A 191 15.08 1.14 29.46
CA LEU A 191 15.63 1.78 28.26
C LEU A 191 17.16 1.65 28.11
N PRO A 192 17.64 1.49 26.86
CA PRO A 192 19.05 1.59 26.54
C PRO A 192 19.55 3.06 26.61
N ASP A 193 20.88 3.24 26.56
CA ASP A 193 21.54 4.55 26.68
C ASP A 193 21.13 5.58 25.60
N SER A 194 20.53 5.12 24.49
CA SER A 194 19.98 5.97 23.43
C SER A 194 18.69 5.39 22.89
N VAL A 195 17.67 6.24 22.71
CA VAL A 195 16.31 5.81 22.36
C VAL A 195 15.76 6.61 21.18
N ALA A 196 14.77 6.05 20.47
CA ALA A 196 13.92 6.82 19.58
C ALA A 196 12.76 7.42 20.39
N VAL A 197 12.39 8.67 20.08
CA VAL A 197 11.27 9.37 20.76
C VAL A 197 10.26 9.76 19.68
N GLY A 198 8.96 9.57 19.93
CA GLY A 198 7.93 9.84 18.93
C GLY A 198 6.50 9.54 19.37
N PHE A 199 5.57 9.74 18.44
CA PHE A 199 4.14 9.49 18.57
C PHE A 199 3.69 8.35 17.66
N SER A 200 2.63 7.67 18.04
CA SER A 200 1.88 6.74 17.19
C SER A 200 0.40 6.91 17.52
N ALA A 201 -0.37 6.64 16.49
CA ALA A 201 -1.80 6.77 16.48
C ALA A 201 -2.36 5.59 15.70
N ALA A 202 -3.51 5.10 16.16
CA ALA A 202 -4.22 3.98 15.55
C ALA A 202 -5.72 4.29 15.56
N MET A 203 -6.43 3.94 14.48
CA MET A 203 -7.88 4.13 14.35
C MET A 203 -8.59 2.78 14.33
N GLY A 204 -9.40 2.43 15.32
CA GLY A 204 -10.12 1.15 15.34
C GLY A 204 -11.19 1.01 14.24
N GLU A 205 -12.37 0.52 14.60
CA GLU A 205 -13.53 0.49 13.68
C GLU A 205 -14.18 1.88 13.50
N ALA A 206 -13.79 2.85 14.31
CA ALA A 206 -14.28 4.23 14.27
C ALA A 206 -13.27 5.19 13.63
N ALA A 207 -13.79 6.10 12.82
CA ALA A 207 -12.98 7.13 12.18
C ALA A 207 -12.68 8.27 13.17
N GLU A 208 -11.44 8.37 13.65
CA GLU A 208 -10.97 9.49 14.46
C GLU A 208 -9.81 10.20 13.78
N LEU A 209 -9.78 11.52 13.87
CA LEU A 209 -8.66 12.31 13.36
C LEU A 209 -7.74 12.72 14.51
N HIS A 210 -6.56 12.11 14.60
CA HIS A 210 -5.52 12.48 15.55
C HIS A 210 -4.52 13.45 14.90
N GLN A 211 -4.38 14.65 15.46
CA GLN A 211 -3.44 15.65 14.96
C GLN A 211 -2.47 16.07 16.05
N VAL A 212 -1.18 15.89 15.83
CA VAL A 212 -0.14 16.59 16.60
C VAL A 212 0.00 17.99 15.99
N LEU A 213 -0.07 19.03 16.82
CA LEU A 213 -0.05 20.44 16.43
C LEU A 213 1.29 21.10 16.76
N TYR A 214 1.92 20.67 17.85
CA TYR A 214 3.18 21.22 18.35
C TYR A 214 3.93 20.12 19.08
N TRP A 215 5.26 20.09 18.98
CA TRP A 215 6.11 19.23 19.79
C TRP A 215 7.45 19.91 20.06
N GLU A 216 7.82 19.96 21.32
CA GLU A 216 9.10 20.42 21.81
C GLU A 216 9.70 19.35 22.71
N PHE A 217 10.98 19.10 22.56
CA PHE A 217 11.73 18.21 23.41
C PHE A 217 13.02 18.89 23.85
N THR A 218 13.38 18.74 25.12
CA THR A 218 14.62 19.24 25.70
C THR A 218 15.20 18.19 26.63
N SER A 219 16.50 17.95 26.54
CA SER A 219 17.24 17.16 27.52
C SER A 219 18.42 17.95 28.06
N THR A 220 18.64 17.84 29.37
CA THR A 220 19.71 18.53 30.08
C THR A 220 20.56 17.54 30.86
N VAL A 221 21.87 17.63 30.68
CA VAL A 221 22.86 17.00 31.53
C VAL A 221 23.40 18.09 32.47
N ASP A 222 23.22 17.93 33.78
CA ASP A 222 23.48 18.97 34.79
C ASP A 222 24.89 19.58 34.64
N PRO A 223 25.07 20.91 34.43
CA PRO A 223 26.35 21.51 34.06
C PRO A 223 27.36 21.71 35.21
N LYS A 224 27.03 21.30 36.44
CA LYS A 224 27.67 21.82 37.67
C LYS A 224 29.18 21.56 37.88
N GLU A 225 29.89 20.90 36.97
CA GLU A 225 31.35 20.75 37.06
C GLU A 225 32.17 21.40 35.93
N LYS A 226 31.55 22.19 35.04
CA LYS A 226 32.28 22.83 33.92
C LYS A 226 33.26 23.94 34.33
N SER A 227 33.29 24.35 35.60
CA SER A 227 34.17 25.43 36.08
C SER A 227 35.64 24.99 36.20
N VAL A 228 35.93 23.83 36.80
CA VAL A 228 37.31 23.48 37.19
C VAL A 228 38.20 23.15 35.99
N VAL A 229 37.67 22.40 35.01
CA VAL A 229 38.43 22.00 33.81
C VAL A 229 38.72 23.19 32.90
N LEU A 230 37.76 24.12 32.78
CA LEU A 230 37.94 25.36 32.01
C LEU A 230 39.05 26.23 32.60
N TRP A 231 39.14 26.37 33.92
CA TRP A 231 40.21 27.14 34.58
C TRP A 231 41.59 26.48 34.44
N VAL A 232 41.67 25.14 34.44
CA VAL A 232 42.93 24.42 34.22
C VAL A 232 43.42 24.56 32.77
N VAL A 233 42.50 24.45 31.80
CA VAL A 233 42.82 24.64 30.37
C VAL A 233 43.19 26.09 30.06
N LEU A 234 42.47 27.07 30.61
CA LEU A 234 42.84 28.49 30.49
C LEU A 234 44.20 28.78 31.12
N GLY A 235 44.53 28.15 32.26
CA GLY A 235 45.87 28.25 32.86
C GLY A 235 46.98 27.67 31.99
N LEU A 236 46.75 26.51 31.37
CA LEU A 236 47.70 25.88 30.44
C LEU A 236 47.84 26.67 29.13
N CYS A 237 46.74 27.19 28.59
CA CYS A 237 46.74 28.07 27.40
C CYS A 237 47.43 29.40 27.69
N ALA A 238 47.27 29.99 28.88
CA ALA A 238 47.98 31.18 29.30
C ALA A 238 49.50 30.93 29.44
N LEU A 239 49.90 29.76 29.94
CA LEU A 239 51.30 29.35 30.00
C LEU A 239 51.90 29.15 28.60
N LEU A 240 51.13 28.53 27.68
CA LEU A 240 51.55 28.33 26.30
C LEU A 240 51.64 29.67 25.54
N LEU A 241 50.68 30.58 25.76
CA LEU A 241 50.69 31.94 25.25
C LEU A 241 51.84 32.76 25.82
N ALA A 242 52.23 32.56 27.08
CA ALA A 242 53.41 33.21 27.66
C ALA A 242 54.71 32.72 27.02
N LEU A 243 54.81 31.41 26.71
CA LEU A 243 55.97 30.84 26.01
C LEU A 243 56.03 31.27 24.54
N VAL A 244 54.88 31.34 23.87
CA VAL A 244 54.76 31.88 22.51
C VAL A 244 55.04 33.38 22.52
N ALA A 245 54.54 34.15 23.49
CA ALA A 245 54.83 35.56 23.65
C ALA A 245 56.32 35.81 23.95
N ALA A 246 57.00 34.95 24.71
CA ALA A 246 58.44 35.03 24.89
C ALA A 246 59.21 34.76 23.58
N GLY A 247 58.76 33.78 22.78
CA GLY A 247 59.31 33.51 21.45
C GLY A 247 59.00 34.60 20.42
N VAL A 248 57.81 35.21 20.49
CA VAL A 248 57.37 36.33 19.67
C VAL A 248 58.07 37.61 20.10
N VAL A 249 58.35 37.85 21.38
CA VAL A 249 59.17 38.98 21.84
C VAL A 249 60.61 38.84 21.34
N TRP A 250 61.16 37.62 21.31
CA TRP A 250 62.46 37.35 20.69
C TRP A 250 62.43 37.61 19.17
N PHE A 251 61.38 37.17 18.48
CA PHE A 251 61.19 37.38 17.04
C PHE A 251 60.88 38.84 16.65
N VAL A 252 60.10 39.56 17.46
CA VAL A 252 59.74 40.98 17.32
C VAL A 252 60.94 41.89 17.62
N LYS A 253 61.89 41.45 18.45
CA LYS A 253 63.16 42.15 18.63
C LYS A 253 64.01 42.12 17.34
N GLU A 254 63.86 41.06 16.55
CA GLU A 254 64.53 40.87 15.26
C GLU A 254 63.77 41.53 14.09
N TRP A 255 62.44 41.63 14.19
CA TRP A 255 61.56 42.24 13.19
C TRP A 255 61.34 43.75 13.34
N ARG A 256 61.67 44.35 14.49
CA ARG A 256 61.67 45.82 14.70
C ARG A 256 62.79 46.57 13.96
N LYS A 257 63.47 45.94 13.00
CA LYS A 257 64.46 46.57 12.10
C LYS A 257 63.92 46.93 10.71
N ALA A 258 62.63 46.73 10.40
CA ALA A 258 62.09 47.14 9.11
C ALA A 258 60.62 47.63 9.20
N GLY A 259 60.45 48.96 9.09
CA GLY A 259 59.31 49.77 8.59
C GLY A 259 57.89 49.48 9.13
N GLU A 260 57.22 50.33 9.92
CA GLU A 260 56.62 51.66 9.60
C GLU A 260 55.83 51.65 8.26
N GLN A 261 54.54 52.00 8.14
CA GLN A 261 53.66 52.99 8.81
C GLN A 261 52.17 52.75 8.39
N MET A 262 51.21 52.83 9.34
CA MET A 262 50.05 53.78 9.48
C MET A 262 48.84 53.64 8.52
N VAL A 263 47.55 53.92 8.81
CA VAL A 263 46.62 54.36 9.92
C VAL A 263 45.24 54.46 9.19
N ASP A 264 44.12 53.83 9.56
CA ASP A 264 43.13 54.07 10.65
C ASP A 264 41.81 54.72 10.13
N GLY A 265 40.67 54.43 10.78
CA GLY A 265 39.48 55.31 10.77
C GLY A 265 38.08 54.69 10.59
N ASP A 266 37.48 54.23 11.71
CA ASP A 266 36.06 53.91 11.90
C ASP A 266 35.15 55.16 12.15
N ILE A 267 33.82 54.98 12.10
CA ILE A 267 32.79 55.30 13.14
C ILE A 267 31.40 55.68 12.53
N ASP A 268 30.47 54.72 12.57
CA ASP A 268 29.21 54.59 13.34
C ASP A 268 28.29 55.77 13.82
N ILE A 269 26.98 55.43 13.82
CA ILE A 269 25.95 55.57 14.89
C ILE A 269 24.82 56.65 14.83
N ASP A 270 23.58 56.10 14.80
CA ASP A 270 22.27 56.44 15.44
C ASP A 270 21.57 57.81 15.16
N ASP A 271 20.24 58.01 15.22
CA ASP A 271 19.17 57.36 16.01
C ASP A 271 17.74 57.85 15.59
N VAL A 272 16.69 57.15 16.08
CA VAL A 272 15.34 57.64 16.50
C VAL A 272 14.08 57.56 15.57
N MET A 273 13.24 56.55 15.87
CA MET A 273 11.78 56.50 16.20
C MET A 273 10.64 56.92 15.23
N GLY A 274 9.65 56.01 15.07
CA GLY A 274 8.20 56.31 15.02
C GLY A 274 7.36 55.62 13.91
N GLY A 275 6.38 54.78 14.27
CA GLY A 275 5.36 54.14 13.38
C GLY A 275 4.34 55.14 12.79
N ASP A 276 3.37 54.80 11.93
CA ASP A 276 2.68 53.55 11.57
C ASP A 276 1.94 53.77 10.21
N TYR A 277 1.79 52.69 9.41
CA TYR A 277 0.90 52.46 8.25
C TYR A 277 0.47 53.61 7.30
N ASP A 278 1.10 53.70 6.12
CA ASP A 278 0.57 53.32 4.78
C ASP A 278 1.50 53.87 3.68
N GLU A 279 1.63 53.12 2.58
CA GLU A 279 2.39 53.47 1.36
C GLU A 279 3.93 53.64 1.49
N LEU A 280 4.67 52.60 1.08
CA LEU A 280 5.87 52.74 0.24
C LEU A 280 6.23 51.37 -0.37
N ALA A 281 5.39 50.98 -1.34
CA ALA A 281 5.84 50.14 -2.43
C ALA A 281 6.80 50.98 -3.30
N ASP A 282 8.07 51.00 -2.93
CA ASP A 282 9.25 51.06 -3.81
C ASP A 282 10.47 51.44 -2.96
N GLU A 283 11.15 50.45 -2.41
CA GLU A 283 12.61 50.32 -2.48
C GLU A 283 13.05 49.00 -1.84
N PHE A 284 13.01 47.94 -2.63
CA PHE A 284 14.07 46.94 -2.76
C PHE A 284 13.67 46.11 -3.99
N VAL A 285 14.10 46.59 -5.17
CA VAL A 285 14.11 45.76 -6.36
C VAL A 285 15.05 44.60 -6.07
N VAL A 286 14.49 43.46 -5.67
CA VAL A 286 15.20 42.19 -5.82
C VAL A 286 15.28 41.95 -7.32
N GLU A 287 16.44 42.27 -7.88
CA GLU A 287 16.78 42.37 -9.33
C GLU A 287 16.61 41.07 -10.14
N THR A 288 15.86 40.09 -9.65
CA THR A 288 15.72 38.79 -10.31
C THR A 288 14.27 38.40 -10.66
N GLY A 289 13.22 39.03 -10.15
CA GLY A 289 11.80 38.63 -10.35
C GLY A 289 11.07 39.25 -11.56
N PRO A 290 9.88 38.75 -11.94
CA PRO A 290 9.08 39.30 -13.06
C PRO A 290 8.60 40.74 -12.79
N ARG A 291 8.86 41.66 -13.73
CA ARG A 291 8.56 43.11 -13.59
C ARG A 291 7.07 43.40 -13.77
N ARG A 292 6.52 44.34 -12.99
CA ARG A 292 5.18 44.89 -13.22
C ARG A 292 5.23 45.95 -14.32
N PHE A 293 4.50 45.75 -15.41
CA PHE A 293 4.41 46.66 -16.55
C PHE A 293 3.15 47.54 -16.48
N ARG A 294 3.24 48.77 -17.00
CA ARG A 294 2.06 49.62 -17.21
C ARG A 294 1.38 49.25 -18.52
N TYR A 295 0.04 49.31 -18.58
CA TYR A 295 -0.72 48.93 -19.79
C TYR A 295 -0.27 49.70 -21.04
N GLY A 296 -0.03 51.01 -20.90
CA GLY A 296 0.42 51.86 -22.00
C GLY A 296 1.75 51.43 -22.62
N GLU A 297 2.64 50.84 -21.81
CA GLU A 297 3.93 50.31 -22.27
C GLU A 297 3.75 49.05 -23.14
N LEU A 298 2.91 48.12 -22.69
CA LEU A 298 2.60 46.90 -23.43
C LEU A 298 1.75 47.19 -24.69
N ALA A 299 0.85 48.17 -24.62
CA ALA A 299 0.12 48.65 -25.77
C ALA A 299 1.07 49.26 -26.82
N ALA A 300 2.02 50.11 -26.41
CA ALA A 300 3.04 50.64 -27.32
C ALA A 300 3.93 49.53 -27.93
N ALA A 301 4.34 48.55 -27.11
CA ALA A 301 5.18 47.42 -27.54
C ALA A 301 4.50 46.52 -28.59
N THR A 302 3.17 46.46 -28.59
CA THR A 302 2.35 45.64 -29.50
C THR A 302 1.66 46.43 -30.62
N ARG A 303 1.93 47.74 -30.74
CA ARG A 303 1.20 48.67 -31.63
C ARG A 303 -0.31 48.65 -31.38
N ASN A 304 -0.70 48.77 -30.11
CA ASN A 304 -2.06 48.67 -29.61
C ASN A 304 -2.72 47.33 -29.94
N PHE A 305 -1.98 46.23 -29.76
CA PHE A 305 -2.46 44.86 -30.03
C PHE A 305 -2.93 44.67 -31.48
N ALA A 306 -2.15 45.18 -32.45
CA ALA A 306 -2.47 45.07 -33.86
C ALA A 306 -2.51 43.60 -34.34
N GLU A 307 -3.42 43.28 -35.25
CA GLU A 307 -3.61 41.89 -35.73
C GLU A 307 -2.38 41.35 -36.49
N ASP A 308 -1.57 42.20 -37.13
CA ASP A 308 -0.30 41.80 -37.77
C ASP A 308 0.78 41.35 -36.77
N ARG A 309 0.58 41.66 -35.48
CA ARG A 309 1.44 41.23 -34.37
C ARG A 309 0.90 40.00 -33.65
N LYS A 310 -0.27 39.50 -34.01
CA LYS A 310 -0.88 38.35 -33.35
C LYS A 310 -0.14 37.06 -33.73
N LEU A 311 0.36 36.36 -32.72
CA LEU A 311 1.05 35.07 -32.86
C LEU A 311 0.05 33.91 -32.83
N GLY A 312 -1.05 34.05 -32.11
CA GLY A 312 -2.09 33.04 -32.00
C GLY A 312 -3.20 33.45 -31.04
N GLN A 313 -4.31 32.71 -31.05
CA GLN A 313 -5.43 32.89 -30.13
C GLN A 313 -5.97 31.53 -29.70
N GLY A 314 -5.99 31.30 -28.39
CA GLY A 314 -6.54 30.08 -27.77
C GLY A 314 -7.67 30.39 -26.80
N GLY A 315 -8.14 29.38 -26.05
CA GLY A 315 -9.20 29.51 -25.04
C GLY A 315 -8.89 30.51 -23.91
N PHE A 316 -7.61 30.85 -23.74
CA PHE A 316 -7.09 31.67 -22.64
C PHE A 316 -6.72 33.10 -23.05
N GLY A 317 -6.97 33.48 -24.31
CA GLY A 317 -6.70 34.83 -24.82
C GLY A 317 -5.85 34.87 -26.08
N ALA A 318 -5.55 36.08 -26.54
CA ALA A 318 -4.73 36.31 -27.73
C ALA A 318 -3.29 36.66 -27.35
N VAL A 319 -2.33 36.10 -28.08
CA VAL A 319 -0.89 36.32 -27.87
C VAL A 319 -0.34 37.20 -28.98
N TYR A 320 0.38 38.26 -28.61
CA TYR A 320 0.93 39.24 -29.54
C TYR A 320 2.45 39.31 -29.40
N ARG A 321 3.16 39.44 -30.52
CA ARG A 321 4.59 39.74 -30.55
C ARG A 321 4.80 41.20 -30.17
N GLY A 322 5.57 41.42 -29.11
CA GLY A 322 5.95 42.74 -28.63
C GLY A 322 7.46 42.98 -28.68
N TYR A 323 7.84 44.26 -28.66
CA TYR A 323 9.24 44.66 -28.47
C TYR A 323 9.31 45.71 -27.35
N LEU A 324 9.91 45.34 -26.23
CA LEU A 324 10.12 46.23 -25.08
C LEU A 324 11.38 47.05 -25.32
N LYS A 325 11.22 48.27 -25.83
CA LYS A 325 12.32 49.14 -26.25
C LYS A 325 13.35 49.42 -25.13
N GLU A 326 12.88 49.62 -23.90
CA GLU A 326 13.74 49.90 -22.74
C GLU A 326 14.63 48.71 -22.35
N LEU A 327 14.17 47.49 -22.58
CA LEU A 327 14.88 46.26 -22.23
C LEU A 327 15.60 45.63 -23.43
N GLY A 328 15.46 46.20 -24.63
CA GLY A 328 15.98 45.61 -25.87
C GLY A 328 15.45 44.20 -26.17
N LEU A 329 14.27 43.84 -25.64
CA LEU A 329 13.82 42.45 -25.57
C LEU A 329 12.60 42.18 -26.45
N GLN A 330 12.67 41.12 -27.26
CA GLN A 330 11.50 40.57 -27.94
C GLN A 330 10.69 39.69 -26.98
N VAL A 331 9.38 39.93 -26.94
CA VAL A 331 8.48 39.28 -25.99
C VAL A 331 7.22 38.76 -26.68
N ALA A 332 6.58 37.78 -26.06
CA ALA A 332 5.23 37.35 -26.36
C ALA A 332 4.29 37.85 -25.26
N ILE A 333 3.29 38.64 -25.62
CA ILE A 333 2.36 39.28 -24.69
C ILE A 333 0.99 38.59 -24.83
N LYS A 334 0.64 37.76 -23.85
CA LYS A 334 -0.66 37.07 -23.74
C LYS A 334 -1.65 38.01 -23.06
N ARG A 335 -2.69 38.41 -23.78
CA ARG A 335 -3.79 39.24 -23.28
C ARG A 335 -5.00 38.36 -22.99
N VAL A 336 -5.39 38.28 -21.72
CA VAL A 336 -6.52 37.46 -21.28
C VAL A 336 -7.84 38.07 -21.75
N SER A 337 -8.76 37.22 -22.21
CA SER A 337 -10.08 37.62 -22.70
C SER A 337 -10.90 38.35 -21.63
N ARG A 338 -11.43 39.54 -21.97
CA ARG A 338 -12.27 40.35 -21.06
C ARG A 338 -13.55 39.62 -20.66
N GLY A 339 -13.95 39.71 -19.39
CA GLY A 339 -15.22 39.15 -18.88
C GLY A 339 -15.16 37.68 -18.46
N SER A 340 -14.06 36.96 -18.71
CA SER A 340 -13.90 35.57 -18.25
C SER A 340 -13.52 35.52 -16.77
N THR A 341 -14.43 35.05 -15.91
CA THR A 341 -14.15 34.75 -14.50
C THR A 341 -13.08 33.67 -14.36
N GLN A 342 -13.02 32.74 -15.33
CA GLN A 342 -12.02 31.69 -15.43
C GLN A 342 -10.65 32.27 -15.85
N GLY A 343 -10.61 33.17 -16.83
CA GLY A 343 -9.36 33.78 -17.30
C GLY A 343 -8.64 34.63 -16.23
N ARG A 344 -9.38 35.26 -15.31
CA ARG A 344 -8.78 35.95 -14.15
C ARG A 344 -8.11 34.97 -13.18
N LYS A 345 -8.72 33.80 -12.96
CA LYS A 345 -8.15 32.76 -12.09
C LYS A 345 -6.89 32.16 -12.70
N GLU A 346 -6.91 31.91 -14.00
CA GLU A 346 -5.74 31.41 -14.74
C GLU A 346 -4.60 32.43 -14.74
N TYR A 347 -4.88 33.71 -14.99
CA TYR A 347 -3.89 34.78 -14.85
C TYR A 347 -3.25 34.80 -13.46
N ALA A 348 -4.06 34.75 -12.40
CA ALA A 348 -3.57 34.77 -11.03
C ALA A 348 -2.75 33.51 -10.68
N ALA A 349 -3.19 32.34 -11.16
CA ALA A 349 -2.45 31.08 -10.99
C ALA A 349 -1.11 31.12 -11.73
N GLU A 350 -1.12 31.59 -12.97
CA GLU A 350 0.04 31.68 -13.84
C GLU A 350 1.09 32.65 -13.23
N VAL A 351 0.72 33.89 -12.87
CA VAL A 351 1.64 34.82 -12.18
C VAL A 351 2.18 34.22 -10.87
N ARG A 352 1.32 33.58 -10.07
CA ARG A 352 1.72 33.03 -8.76
C ARG A 352 2.71 31.88 -8.90
N ILE A 353 2.50 30.98 -9.86
CA ILE A 353 3.30 29.76 -10.00
C ILE A 353 4.57 30.06 -10.79
N ILE A 354 4.46 30.59 -12.02
CA ILE A 354 5.63 30.73 -12.91
C ILE A 354 6.63 31.80 -12.44
N SER A 355 6.25 32.71 -11.54
CA SER A 355 7.18 33.66 -10.91
C SER A 355 8.16 33.01 -9.93
N GLN A 356 7.81 31.85 -9.38
CA GLN A 356 8.62 31.11 -8.39
C GLN A 356 9.48 30.02 -9.05
N LEU A 357 9.28 29.77 -10.34
CA LEU A 357 9.93 28.69 -11.08
C LEU A 357 11.08 29.21 -11.93
N ARG A 358 12.23 28.53 -11.85
CA ARG A 358 13.39 28.81 -12.71
C ARG A 358 14.01 27.52 -13.18
N HIS A 359 13.77 27.19 -14.44
CA HIS A 359 14.34 26.00 -15.06
C HIS A 359 14.57 26.22 -16.55
N ARG A 360 15.64 25.64 -17.10
CA ARG A 360 16.05 25.83 -18.51
C ARG A 360 15.00 25.38 -19.51
N HIS A 361 14.17 24.39 -19.13
CA HIS A 361 13.08 23.84 -19.93
C HIS A 361 11.69 24.38 -19.54
N LEU A 362 11.61 25.54 -18.88
CA LEU A 362 10.36 26.29 -18.68
C LEU A 362 10.41 27.63 -19.42
N VAL A 363 9.26 28.10 -19.93
CA VAL A 363 9.15 29.42 -20.56
C VAL A 363 9.17 30.51 -19.49
N ARG A 364 10.15 31.43 -19.58
CA ARG A 364 10.35 32.46 -18.56
C ARG A 364 9.32 33.59 -18.66
N LEU A 365 8.65 33.87 -17.54
CA LEU A 365 7.85 35.08 -17.39
C LEU A 365 8.75 36.29 -17.16
N VAL A 366 8.69 37.25 -18.08
CA VAL A 366 9.41 38.53 -18.02
C VAL A 366 8.66 39.50 -17.12
N GLY A 367 7.33 39.46 -17.14
CA GLY A 367 6.51 40.31 -16.28
C GLY A 367 5.01 40.22 -16.52
N TRP A 368 4.27 41.09 -15.85
CA TRP A 368 2.82 41.03 -15.77
C TRP A 368 2.21 42.43 -15.70
N CYS A 369 0.94 42.56 -16.11
CA CYS A 369 0.19 43.80 -16.06
C CYS A 369 -1.26 43.53 -15.63
N HIS A 370 -1.72 44.29 -14.64
CA HIS A 370 -3.13 44.40 -14.28
C HIS A 370 -3.48 45.89 -14.14
N ASP A 371 -4.59 46.28 -14.75
CA ASP A 371 -5.11 47.64 -14.68
C ASP A 371 -6.51 47.64 -14.04
N ARG A 372 -6.90 48.77 -13.42
CA ARG A 372 -8.22 48.99 -12.79
C ARG A 372 -9.39 48.79 -13.76
N ARG A 373 -9.11 48.81 -15.08
CA ARG A 373 -10.06 48.56 -16.18
C ARG A 373 -10.31 47.07 -16.45
N GLY A 374 -9.64 46.16 -15.73
CA GLY A 374 -9.85 44.71 -15.83
C GLY A 374 -9.11 44.03 -16.99
N ASP A 375 -8.06 44.65 -17.54
CA ASP A 375 -7.15 44.01 -18.49
C ASP A 375 -6.03 43.28 -17.73
N PHE A 376 -5.85 41.99 -18.04
CA PHE A 376 -4.81 41.13 -17.48
C PHE A 376 -3.88 40.67 -18.60
N LEU A 377 -2.58 40.95 -18.47
CA LEU A 377 -1.58 40.61 -19.48
C LEU A 377 -0.33 39.95 -18.87
N LEU A 378 0.18 38.94 -19.55
CA LEU A 378 1.40 38.22 -19.20
C LEU A 378 2.44 38.43 -20.29
N VAL A 379 3.68 38.69 -19.90
CA VAL A 379 4.79 38.97 -20.79
C VAL A 379 5.81 37.85 -20.67
N TYR A 380 5.95 37.06 -21.73
CA TYR A 380 6.89 35.95 -21.83
C TYR A 380 8.06 36.29 -22.75
N GLU A 381 9.17 35.58 -22.57
CA GLU A 381 10.22 35.55 -23.59
C GLU A 381 9.67 35.05 -24.93
N HIS A 382 10.15 35.62 -26.03
CA HIS A 382 9.69 35.23 -27.37
C HIS A 382 10.33 33.92 -27.82
N MET A 383 9.51 32.93 -28.19
CA MET A 383 9.94 31.63 -28.70
C MET A 383 9.88 31.63 -30.24
N PRO A 384 11.02 31.81 -30.94
CA PRO A 384 11.03 32.08 -32.37
C PRO A 384 10.59 30.89 -33.24
N ASN A 385 10.74 29.66 -32.74
CA ASN A 385 10.35 28.46 -33.47
C ASN A 385 8.92 27.99 -33.12
N GLY A 386 8.17 28.73 -32.31
CA GLY A 386 6.78 28.38 -31.99
C GLY A 386 6.66 27.11 -31.14
N SER A 387 5.50 26.47 -31.18
CA SER A 387 5.15 25.29 -30.39
C SER A 387 5.41 23.98 -31.11
N VAL A 388 5.55 22.86 -30.38
CA VAL A 388 5.83 21.53 -30.95
C VAL A 388 4.70 21.06 -31.87
N ASP A 389 3.43 21.35 -31.56
CA ASP A 389 2.29 21.02 -32.43
C ASP A 389 2.42 21.64 -33.84
N HIS A 390 3.03 22.81 -33.95
CA HIS A 390 3.27 23.50 -35.22
C HIS A 390 4.17 22.68 -36.15
N HIS A 391 5.16 22.00 -35.58
CA HIS A 391 6.13 21.17 -36.31
C HIS A 391 5.69 19.72 -36.47
N LEU A 392 4.81 19.21 -35.60
CA LEU A 392 4.24 17.87 -35.71
C LEU A 392 3.10 17.80 -36.73
N TYR A 393 2.22 18.80 -36.77
CA TYR A 393 0.97 18.76 -37.56
C TYR A 393 0.94 19.70 -38.76
N GLY A 394 2.05 20.38 -39.07
CA GLY A 394 2.21 21.10 -40.34
C GLY A 394 1.34 22.37 -40.49
N LYS A 395 0.97 23.05 -39.39
CA LYS A 395 0.15 24.27 -39.44
C LYS A 395 0.94 25.54 -39.81
N GLY A 396 2.20 25.42 -40.20
CA GLY A 396 3.08 26.52 -40.59
C GLY A 396 3.42 26.56 -42.07
N LYS A 397 3.43 27.76 -42.65
CA LYS A 397 4.02 27.99 -43.98
C LYS A 397 5.53 27.71 -43.95
N GLY A 398 5.94 26.49 -44.29
CA GLY A 398 7.32 26.15 -44.69
C GLY A 398 8.26 25.55 -43.62
N GLY A 399 7.77 25.07 -42.47
CA GLY A 399 8.62 24.38 -41.48
C GLY A 399 8.90 22.92 -41.86
N ALA A 400 10.17 22.52 -41.93
CA ALA A 400 10.55 21.12 -42.09
C ALA A 400 10.19 20.31 -40.84
N PRO A 401 9.73 19.04 -40.96
CA PRO A 401 9.42 18.21 -39.81
C PRO A 401 10.66 18.01 -38.93
N LEU A 402 10.48 18.02 -37.60
CA LEU A 402 11.59 17.83 -36.66
C LEU A 402 12.30 16.49 -36.93
N ALA A 403 13.62 16.54 -37.02
CA ALA A 403 14.45 15.35 -37.12
C ALA A 403 14.38 14.52 -35.82
N TRP A 404 14.58 13.21 -35.93
CA TRP A 404 14.48 12.31 -34.78
C TRP A 404 15.36 12.70 -33.57
N PRO A 405 16.64 13.10 -33.74
CA PRO A 405 17.45 13.54 -32.61
C PRO A 405 16.83 14.74 -31.88
N THR A 406 16.33 15.73 -32.64
CA THR A 406 15.64 16.89 -32.08
C THR A 406 14.34 16.50 -31.37
N ARG A 407 13.58 15.54 -31.90
CA ARG A 407 12.39 15.00 -31.22
C ARG A 407 12.73 14.35 -29.88
N TYR A 408 13.82 13.59 -29.86
CA TYR A 408 14.32 12.94 -28.66
C TYR A 408 14.75 13.97 -27.59
N ASP A 409 15.51 14.99 -28.00
CA ASP A 409 15.93 16.09 -27.12
C ASP A 409 14.73 16.89 -26.58
N VAL A 410 13.67 17.05 -27.38
CA VAL A 410 12.41 17.68 -26.95
C VAL A 410 11.73 16.85 -25.85
N VAL A 411 11.66 15.52 -25.98
CA VAL A 411 11.08 14.64 -24.95
C VAL A 411 11.91 14.66 -23.67
N LEU A 412 13.24 14.63 -23.78
CA LEU A 412 14.14 14.74 -22.62
C LEU A 412 14.00 16.09 -21.92
N GLY A 413 13.94 17.18 -22.67
CA GLY A 413 13.72 18.52 -22.12
C GLY A 413 12.37 18.63 -21.40
N LEU A 414 11.32 18.03 -21.96
CA LEU A 414 10.01 17.98 -21.33
C LEU A 414 10.01 17.12 -20.05
N ALA A 415 10.65 15.95 -20.08
CA ALA A 415 10.79 15.10 -18.89
C ALA A 415 11.55 15.82 -17.76
N SER A 416 12.62 16.52 -18.10
CA SER A 416 13.37 17.35 -17.16
C SER A 416 12.52 18.50 -16.59
N ALA A 417 11.66 19.13 -17.40
CA ALA A 417 10.70 20.11 -16.91
C ALA A 417 9.69 19.51 -15.93
N VAL A 418 9.11 18.34 -16.24
CA VAL A 418 8.12 17.67 -15.38
C VAL A 418 8.76 17.20 -14.07
N LEU A 419 9.97 16.63 -14.11
CA LEU A 419 10.72 16.24 -12.91
C LEU A 419 10.99 17.45 -12.01
N TYR A 420 11.44 18.56 -12.59
CA TYR A 420 11.66 19.79 -11.84
C TYR A 420 10.38 20.27 -11.15
N LEU A 421 9.25 20.28 -11.87
CA LEU A 421 7.95 20.68 -11.33
C LEU A 421 7.48 19.74 -10.21
N HIS A 422 7.69 18.43 -10.34
CA HIS A 422 7.14 17.45 -9.41
C HIS A 422 7.99 17.23 -8.16
N GLU A 423 9.32 17.27 -8.28
CA GLU A 423 10.25 16.80 -7.24
C GLU A 423 11.26 17.86 -6.79
N GLU A 424 11.71 18.76 -7.67
CA GLU A 424 12.77 19.73 -7.32
C GLU A 424 12.24 21.09 -6.86
N CYS A 425 10.94 21.35 -7.06
CA CYS A 425 10.27 22.53 -6.53
C CYS A 425 9.92 22.35 -5.04
N ALA A 426 10.03 23.43 -4.26
CA ALA A 426 9.69 23.44 -2.82
C ALA A 426 8.27 22.91 -2.52
N GLN A 427 7.35 23.14 -3.46
CA GLN A 427 6.03 22.49 -3.50
C GLN A 427 5.86 21.85 -4.86
N CYS A 428 5.28 20.65 -4.91
CA CYS A 428 5.02 19.97 -6.17
C CYS A 428 4.06 20.79 -7.04
N VAL A 429 4.42 21.02 -8.30
CA VAL A 429 3.60 21.76 -9.25
C VAL A 429 2.99 20.78 -10.24
N VAL A 430 1.69 20.53 -10.13
CA VAL A 430 0.96 19.76 -11.15
C VAL A 430 0.49 20.72 -12.23
N HIS A 431 0.94 20.52 -13.46
CA HIS A 431 0.73 21.41 -14.60
C HIS A 431 -0.69 21.32 -15.16
N ARG A 432 -1.27 20.10 -15.23
CA ARG A 432 -2.68 19.81 -15.62
C ARG A 432 -3.08 20.12 -17.07
N ASP A 433 -2.13 20.54 -17.90
CA ASP A 433 -2.38 20.86 -19.33
C ASP A 433 -1.12 20.63 -20.18
N ILE A 434 -0.43 19.52 -19.95
CA ILE A 434 0.73 19.13 -20.75
C ILE A 434 0.23 18.61 -22.10
N LYS A 435 0.55 19.34 -23.18
CA LYS A 435 0.19 19.03 -24.57
C LYS A 435 1.16 19.72 -25.54
N PRO A 436 1.27 19.31 -26.82
CA PRO A 436 2.31 19.82 -27.71
C PRO A 436 2.19 21.31 -28.04
N SER A 437 1.00 21.91 -27.94
CA SER A 437 0.81 23.35 -28.14
C SER A 437 1.30 24.21 -26.97
N ASN A 438 1.56 23.59 -25.81
CA ASN A 438 2.12 24.24 -24.62
C ASN A 438 3.64 23.99 -24.47
N VAL A 439 4.23 23.19 -25.37
CA VAL A 439 5.69 22.97 -25.42
C VAL A 439 6.27 23.85 -26.52
N MET A 440 7.03 24.87 -26.13
CA MET A 440 7.61 25.86 -27.03
C MET A 440 9.06 25.51 -27.39
N LEU A 441 9.52 26.00 -28.54
CA LEU A 441 10.87 25.79 -29.05
C LEU A 441 11.61 27.13 -29.13
N ASP A 442 12.76 27.17 -28.46
CA ASP A 442 13.67 28.31 -28.57
C ASP A 442 14.45 28.28 -29.91
N ALA A 443 15.36 29.25 -30.10
CA ALA A 443 16.15 29.35 -31.33
C ALA A 443 17.01 28.10 -31.64
N ALA A 444 17.36 27.32 -30.62
CA ALA A 444 18.15 26.09 -30.75
C ALA A 444 17.28 24.82 -30.84
N PHE A 445 15.95 24.97 -30.97
CA PHE A 445 14.98 23.87 -30.92
C PHE A 445 14.97 23.12 -29.57
N SER A 446 15.42 23.75 -28.49
CA SER A 446 15.27 23.20 -27.14
C SER A 446 13.86 23.45 -26.62
N ALA A 447 13.26 22.40 -26.05
CA ALA A 447 11.90 22.44 -25.52
C ALA A 447 11.80 23.25 -24.23
N LYS A 448 10.75 24.06 -24.13
CA LYS A 448 10.36 24.82 -22.95
C LYS A 448 8.86 24.70 -22.71
N LEU A 449 8.46 24.13 -21.58
CA LEU A 449 7.06 24.00 -21.19
C LEU A 449 6.52 25.35 -20.69
N GLY A 450 5.33 25.72 -21.16
CA GLY A 450 4.63 26.95 -20.80
C GLY A 450 3.14 26.73 -20.56
N ASP A 451 2.43 27.82 -20.30
CA ASP A 451 0.99 27.87 -19.98
C ASP A 451 0.61 27.24 -18.62
N PHE A 452 0.93 27.96 -17.55
CA PHE A 452 0.66 27.56 -16.16
C PHE A 452 -0.72 28.00 -15.66
N GLY A 453 -1.64 28.37 -16.57
CA GLY A 453 -2.97 28.89 -16.20
C GLY A 453 -3.81 27.89 -15.40
N LEU A 454 -3.66 26.59 -15.67
CA LEU A 454 -4.35 25.52 -14.94
C LEU A 454 -3.51 24.87 -13.83
N ALA A 455 -2.23 25.25 -13.74
CA ALA A 455 -1.28 24.65 -12.83
C ALA A 455 -1.66 24.89 -11.38
N LYS A 456 -1.28 23.96 -10.51
CA LYS A 456 -1.52 24.04 -9.08
C LYS A 456 -0.33 23.56 -8.28
N LEU A 457 -0.07 24.27 -7.19
CA LEU A 457 0.81 23.83 -6.12
C LEU A 457 0.07 22.74 -5.34
N VAL A 458 0.73 21.62 -5.14
CA VAL A 458 0.26 20.43 -4.47
C VAL A 458 1.30 20.08 -3.43
N GLU A 459 0.83 19.76 -2.23
CA GLU A 459 1.73 19.42 -1.15
C GLU A 459 2.47 18.10 -1.44
N HIS A 460 3.80 18.00 -1.33
CA HIS A 460 4.50 16.70 -1.41
C HIS A 460 3.90 15.69 -0.42
N GLY A 461 3.54 14.50 -0.91
CA GLY A 461 2.80 13.51 -0.13
C GLY A 461 1.27 13.70 -0.05
N SER A 462 0.69 14.75 -0.64
CA SER A 462 -0.76 14.93 -0.76
C SER A 462 -1.31 14.45 -2.12
N GLN A 463 -2.34 13.60 -2.13
CA GLN A 463 -3.25 13.48 -3.27
C GLN A 463 -3.87 14.86 -3.64
N PRO A 464 -3.75 15.31 -4.89
CA PRO A 464 -4.29 16.60 -5.29
C PRO A 464 -5.82 16.57 -5.40
N TYR A 465 -6.46 17.42 -4.62
CA TYR A 465 -7.90 17.68 -4.72
C TYR A 465 -8.13 18.84 -5.69
N THR A 466 -8.66 18.53 -6.88
CA THR A 466 -9.30 19.53 -7.74
C THR A 466 -10.73 19.12 -7.99
N THR A 467 -11.68 20.00 -7.68
CA THR A 467 -13.13 19.79 -7.87
C THR A 467 -13.63 20.24 -9.24
N VAL A 468 -12.79 20.87 -10.05
CA VAL A 468 -13.14 21.33 -11.40
C VAL A 468 -12.33 20.56 -12.41
N LEU A 469 -13.01 19.69 -13.16
CA LEU A 469 -12.48 19.04 -14.35
C LEU A 469 -11.93 20.13 -15.29
N ALA A 470 -10.61 20.17 -15.42
CA ALA A 470 -9.90 21.14 -16.26
C ALA A 470 -8.67 20.47 -16.85
N GLY A 471 -8.45 20.70 -18.14
CA GLY A 471 -7.41 20.08 -18.96
C GLY A 471 -7.97 19.78 -20.35
N THR A 472 -7.10 19.37 -21.28
CA THR A 472 -7.47 19.17 -22.68
C THR A 472 -7.86 17.70 -22.93
N LEU A 473 -9.05 17.47 -23.53
CA LEU A 473 -9.51 16.13 -23.96
C LEU A 473 -8.46 15.46 -24.87
N GLY A 474 -8.23 14.17 -24.66
CA GLY A 474 -7.15 13.40 -25.31
C GLY A 474 -5.87 13.28 -24.47
N TYR A 475 -5.61 14.24 -23.58
CA TYR A 475 -4.44 14.25 -22.69
C TYR A 475 -4.80 13.95 -21.23
N LEU A 476 -6.09 14.07 -20.87
CA LEU A 476 -6.58 13.76 -19.54
C LEU A 476 -6.50 12.26 -19.23
N ALA A 477 -5.94 11.93 -18.07
CA ALA A 477 -5.90 10.57 -17.56
C ALA A 477 -7.32 10.04 -17.25
N PRO A 478 -7.59 8.72 -17.36
CA PRO A 478 -8.91 8.15 -17.15
C PRO A 478 -9.52 8.49 -15.78
N GLU A 479 -8.68 8.44 -14.74
CA GLU A 479 -9.05 8.85 -13.40
C GLU A 479 -9.40 10.34 -13.35
N CYS A 480 -8.73 11.23 -14.10
CA CYS A 480 -9.10 12.66 -14.15
C CYS A 480 -10.49 12.89 -14.74
N VAL A 481 -10.84 12.15 -15.81
CA VAL A 481 -12.15 12.28 -16.48
C VAL A 481 -13.28 11.77 -15.59
N MET A 482 -13.06 10.64 -14.93
CA MET A 482 -14.07 10.01 -14.07
C MET A 482 -14.20 10.70 -12.72
N THR A 483 -13.10 11.25 -12.23
CA THR A 483 -13.02 11.73 -10.85
C THR A 483 -12.90 13.23 -10.66
N GLY A 484 -12.52 13.96 -11.70
CA GLY A 484 -12.14 15.38 -11.65
C GLY A 484 -10.81 15.68 -10.95
N LYS A 485 -10.15 14.68 -10.35
CA LYS A 485 -8.91 14.84 -9.56
C LYS A 485 -7.69 14.70 -10.47
N ALA A 486 -6.85 15.74 -10.55
CA ALA A 486 -5.61 15.74 -11.34
C ALA A 486 -4.37 15.64 -10.46
N SER A 487 -3.49 14.66 -10.70
CA SER A 487 -2.28 14.35 -9.93
C SER A 487 -0.97 14.33 -10.69
N ARG A 488 0.14 14.08 -9.97
CA ARG A 488 1.47 13.86 -10.57
C ARG A 488 1.39 12.76 -11.62
N GLU A 489 0.71 11.67 -11.28
CA GLU A 489 0.48 10.52 -12.16
C GLU A 489 -0.34 10.94 -13.40
N SER A 490 -1.28 11.88 -13.26
CA SER A 490 -2.03 12.40 -14.40
C SER A 490 -1.22 13.32 -15.33
N ASP A 491 -0.26 14.07 -14.79
CA ASP A 491 0.73 14.82 -15.59
C ASP A 491 1.69 13.85 -16.30
N VAL A 492 2.10 12.76 -15.63
CA VAL A 492 2.92 11.68 -16.23
C VAL A 492 2.15 10.98 -17.34
N TYR A 493 0.85 10.76 -17.18
CA TYR A 493 -0.02 10.26 -18.25
C TYR A 493 -0.03 11.23 -19.45
N SER A 494 -0.25 12.52 -19.19
CA SER A 494 -0.26 13.57 -20.22
C SER A 494 1.09 13.66 -20.95
N PHE A 495 2.20 13.56 -20.22
CA PHE A 495 3.56 13.45 -20.76
C PHE A 495 3.72 12.22 -21.65
N GLY A 496 3.21 11.06 -21.22
CA GLY A 496 3.22 9.83 -22.01
C GLY A 496 2.49 9.98 -23.34
N VAL A 497 1.32 10.65 -23.34
CA VAL A 497 0.59 10.97 -24.58
C VAL A 497 1.41 11.86 -25.51
N VAL A 498 2.04 12.93 -25.00
CA VAL A 498 2.88 13.84 -25.79
C VAL A 498 4.12 13.14 -26.35
N ALA A 499 4.74 12.25 -25.58
CA ALA A 499 5.88 11.46 -26.04
C ALA A 499 5.49 10.54 -27.22
N LEU A 500 4.30 9.94 -27.16
CA LEU A 500 3.75 9.14 -28.27
C LEU A 500 3.43 10.01 -29.49
N GLU A 501 2.85 11.20 -29.31
CA GLU A 501 2.58 12.12 -30.43
C GLU A 501 3.87 12.59 -31.12
N ILE A 502 4.93 12.88 -30.36
CA ILE A 502 6.24 13.25 -30.90
C ILE A 502 6.85 12.08 -31.69
N ALA A 503 6.74 10.86 -31.15
CA ALA A 503 7.26 9.66 -31.79
C ALA A 503 6.51 9.31 -33.08
N CYS A 504 5.18 9.36 -33.04
CA CYS A 504 4.32 8.95 -34.14
C CYS A 504 4.05 10.07 -35.16
N GLY A 505 4.22 11.35 -34.79
CA GLY A 505 3.83 12.50 -35.61
C GLY A 505 2.32 12.59 -35.87
N ALA A 506 1.49 12.01 -34.98
CA ALA A 506 0.03 11.92 -35.14
C ALA A 506 -0.68 12.42 -33.88
N PRO A 507 -1.82 13.14 -34.01
CA PRO A 507 -2.51 13.74 -32.87
C PRO A 507 -3.25 12.71 -32.00
N ALA A 508 -3.36 13.00 -30.70
CA ALA A 508 -4.02 12.19 -29.68
C ALA A 508 -5.52 11.98 -29.95
N GLU A 509 -6.19 13.04 -30.44
CA GLU A 509 -7.56 13.00 -30.94
C GLU A 509 -7.56 13.32 -32.46
N PRO A 510 -7.87 12.34 -33.34
CA PRO A 510 -7.99 12.58 -34.78
C PRO A 510 -9.27 13.37 -35.07
N ASN A 511 -9.15 14.53 -35.73
CA ASN A 511 -10.25 15.49 -35.80
C ASN A 511 -11.48 15.09 -36.62
N GLU A 512 -11.50 14.03 -37.45
CA GLU A 512 -12.60 13.86 -38.42
C GLU A 512 -13.05 12.43 -38.78
N GLU A 513 -12.59 11.35 -38.11
CA GLU A 513 -13.10 9.98 -38.41
C GLU A 513 -13.31 9.12 -37.14
N PRO A 514 -14.55 8.69 -36.83
CA PRO A 514 -14.86 7.79 -35.70
C PRO A 514 -14.23 6.38 -35.81
N SER A 515 -13.70 6.03 -36.98
CA SER A 515 -13.09 4.73 -37.30
C SER A 515 -11.60 4.65 -36.95
N LYS A 516 -10.94 5.77 -36.61
CA LYS A 516 -9.53 5.77 -36.20
C LYS A 516 -9.44 5.59 -34.68
N ALA A 517 -8.75 4.54 -34.26
CA ALA A 517 -8.47 4.29 -32.85
C ALA A 517 -7.71 5.50 -32.25
N ARG A 518 -8.12 5.92 -31.04
CA ARG A 518 -7.41 6.95 -30.26
C ARG A 518 -5.93 6.55 -30.13
N LEU A 519 -5.02 7.54 -30.09
CA LEU A 519 -3.57 7.31 -30.19
C LEU A 519 -3.07 6.27 -29.18
N VAL A 520 -3.47 6.33 -27.91
CA VAL A 520 -3.03 5.40 -26.87
C VAL A 520 -3.48 3.95 -27.16
N PRO A 521 -4.78 3.66 -27.36
CA PRO A 521 -5.22 2.33 -27.83
C PRO A 521 -4.57 1.88 -29.14
N TRP A 522 -4.39 2.78 -30.11
CA TRP A 522 -3.77 2.47 -31.39
C TRP A 522 -2.31 2.04 -31.25
N VAL A 523 -1.51 2.80 -30.49
CA VAL A 523 -0.09 2.51 -30.25
C VAL A 523 0.08 1.23 -29.41
N TRP A 524 -0.83 0.96 -28.47
CA TRP A 524 -0.79 -0.28 -27.66
C TRP A 524 -0.97 -1.56 -28.49
N GLU A 525 -1.67 -1.47 -29.62
CA GLU A 525 -1.89 -2.57 -30.56
C GLU A 525 -0.75 -2.69 -31.60
N LEU A 526 0.19 -1.73 -31.67
CA LEU A 526 1.32 -1.79 -32.60
C LEU A 526 2.39 -2.78 -32.09
N PRO A 527 2.83 -3.75 -32.92
CA PRO A 527 3.91 -4.69 -32.55
C PRO A 527 5.23 -4.01 -32.17
N SER A 528 5.43 -2.78 -32.65
CA SER A 528 6.64 -1.98 -32.52
C SER A 528 6.81 -1.26 -31.19
N ILE A 529 5.81 -1.20 -30.30
CA ILE A 529 6.00 -0.55 -28.98
C ILE A 529 7.07 -1.29 -28.15
N ARG A 530 7.12 -2.63 -28.28
CA ARG A 530 8.16 -3.49 -27.69
C ARG A 530 9.54 -3.23 -28.29
N GLN A 531 9.59 -2.80 -29.56
CA GLN A 531 10.85 -2.49 -30.25
C GLN A 531 11.30 -1.05 -29.96
N ALA A 532 10.39 -0.08 -29.85
CA ALA A 532 10.69 1.30 -29.49
C ALA A 532 11.19 1.43 -28.04
N LEU A 533 10.64 0.62 -27.12
CA LEU A 533 11.10 0.56 -25.73
C LEU A 533 12.51 -0.04 -25.58
N ASN A 534 12.95 -0.91 -26.50
CA ASN A 534 14.31 -1.44 -26.51
C ASN A 534 15.38 -0.40 -26.94
N VAL A 535 14.97 0.72 -27.54
CA VAL A 535 15.89 1.77 -28.06
C VAL A 535 16.20 2.84 -27.00
N LEU A 536 15.39 2.94 -25.94
CA LEU A 536 15.60 3.87 -24.83
C LEU A 536 16.42 3.21 -23.72
N LYS A 537 17.76 3.25 -23.83
CA LYS A 537 18.65 2.93 -22.70
C LYS A 537 18.91 4.18 -21.87
N PHE A 538 18.75 4.11 -20.54
CA PHE A 538 19.84 3.96 -19.55
C PHE A 538 19.29 4.11 -18.10
N GLU A 539 19.92 3.40 -17.16
CA GLU A 539 19.83 3.48 -15.67
C GLU A 539 18.68 2.80 -14.90
N ALA A 540 17.60 2.34 -15.53
CA ALA A 540 16.56 1.52 -14.88
C ALA A 540 16.01 0.40 -15.81
N PRO A 541 15.55 -0.76 -15.27
CA PRO A 541 14.89 -1.79 -16.07
C PRO A 541 13.55 -1.28 -16.65
N LEU A 542 13.22 -1.71 -17.87
CA LEU A 542 11.98 -1.30 -18.55
C LEU A 542 10.73 -1.72 -17.76
N PRO A 543 9.66 -0.92 -17.75
CA PRO A 543 8.41 -1.29 -17.10
C PRO A 543 7.79 -2.51 -17.78
N VAL A 544 7.41 -3.52 -16.99
CA VAL A 544 6.69 -4.70 -17.49
C VAL A 544 5.24 -4.30 -17.75
N LEU A 545 4.90 -4.12 -19.03
CA LEU A 545 3.54 -3.78 -19.44
C LEU A 545 2.73 -5.05 -19.76
N PRO A 546 1.44 -5.12 -19.38
CA PRO A 546 0.59 -6.26 -19.69
C PRO A 546 0.35 -6.40 -21.21
N PRO A 547 0.13 -7.65 -21.71
CA PRO A 547 0.01 -7.93 -23.14
C PRO A 547 -1.23 -7.30 -23.80
N LYS A 548 -2.22 -6.86 -23.01
CA LYS A 548 -3.37 -6.06 -23.43
C LYS A 548 -3.51 -4.85 -22.52
N MET A 549 -3.99 -3.74 -23.07
CA MET A 549 -4.29 -2.55 -22.27
C MET A 549 -5.34 -2.92 -21.22
N PRO A 550 -5.10 -2.68 -19.93
CA PRO A 550 -6.09 -2.94 -18.89
C PRO A 550 -7.38 -2.18 -19.20
N VAL A 551 -8.51 -2.88 -19.24
CA VAL A 551 -9.83 -2.27 -19.42
C VAL A 551 -10.35 -1.89 -18.03
N PRO A 552 -10.79 -0.64 -17.79
CA PRO A 552 -11.38 -0.28 -16.52
C PRO A 552 -12.67 -1.09 -16.28
N THR A 553 -12.65 -2.03 -15.34
CA THR A 553 -13.84 -2.80 -14.91
C THR A 553 -14.24 -2.39 -13.49
N TYR A 554 -15.50 -1.99 -13.31
CA TYR A 554 -16.08 -1.64 -12.02
C TYR A 554 -17.09 -2.71 -11.57
N PHE A 555 -17.03 -3.08 -10.29
CA PHE A 555 -18.04 -3.89 -9.60
C PHE A 555 -18.98 -2.98 -8.79
N PRO A 556 -20.32 -3.17 -8.84
CA PRO A 556 -21.24 -2.55 -7.90
C PRO A 556 -21.11 -3.19 -6.50
N PRO A 557 -21.49 -2.48 -5.41
CA PRO A 557 -21.31 -2.97 -4.04
C PRO A 557 -22.21 -4.20 -3.77
N LEU A 558 -21.65 -5.28 -3.23
CA LEU A 558 -22.38 -6.50 -2.85
C LEU A 558 -22.93 -6.41 -1.40
N PRO A 559 -24.12 -7.00 -1.11
CA PRO A 559 -24.70 -7.04 0.24
C PRO A 559 -24.07 -8.15 1.11
N GLU A 560 -23.91 -7.86 2.40
CA GLU A 560 -23.34 -8.76 3.43
C GLU A 560 -24.13 -10.07 3.62
N LEU A 561 -23.47 -11.23 3.47
CA LEU A 561 -23.78 -12.48 4.19
C LEU A 561 -22.73 -13.59 3.95
N ALA A 562 -22.23 -14.13 5.07
CA ALA A 562 -21.60 -15.44 5.33
C ALA A 562 -20.44 -15.91 4.42
N ASP A 563 -19.24 -16.01 5.03
CA ASP A 563 -17.99 -16.49 4.44
C ASP A 563 -18.12 -17.73 3.53
N PRO A 564 -17.47 -17.68 2.35
CA PRO A 564 -16.70 -18.83 1.88
C PRO A 564 -15.33 -18.45 1.30
N ILE A 565 -14.34 -19.31 1.59
CA ILE A 565 -13.25 -19.79 0.72
C ILE A 565 -12.70 -18.76 -0.28
N SER A 566 -11.58 -18.10 0.07
CA SER A 566 -10.73 -17.44 -0.92
C SER A 566 -9.69 -18.41 -1.48
N VAL A 567 -9.81 -18.68 -2.79
CA VAL A 567 -8.68 -19.06 -3.64
C VAL A 567 -8.32 -17.79 -4.40
N GLN A 568 -7.14 -17.25 -4.15
CA GLN A 568 -6.42 -16.46 -5.14
C GLN A 568 -4.97 -16.94 -5.13
N GLY A 569 -4.66 -17.81 -6.08
CA GLY A 569 -3.33 -17.86 -6.68
C GLY A 569 -3.33 -16.92 -7.89
N THR A 570 -2.34 -16.06 -7.99
CA THR A 570 -1.86 -15.56 -9.28
C THR A 570 -0.35 -15.75 -9.32
N THR A 571 0.08 -16.66 -10.18
CA THR A 571 1.44 -16.80 -10.68
C THR A 571 1.63 -15.88 -11.88
N THR A 572 2.68 -15.08 -11.89
CA THR A 572 3.50 -14.72 -13.09
C THR A 572 4.89 -14.34 -12.56
N THR A 573 5.91 -15.21 -12.71
CA THR A 573 6.90 -15.28 -13.80
C THR A 573 7.77 -14.03 -13.94
N ASP A 574 8.86 -13.96 -13.15
CA ASP A 574 10.25 -13.88 -13.64
C ASP A 574 11.22 -14.13 -12.46
N GLY A 575 12.16 -15.08 -12.65
CA GLY A 575 12.76 -15.88 -11.56
C GLY A 575 14.06 -15.37 -10.94
N PRO A 576 14.52 -15.99 -9.82
CA PRO A 576 15.90 -15.92 -9.38
C PRO A 576 16.70 -17.04 -10.06
N GLY A 577 17.02 -16.84 -11.33
CA GLY A 577 18.03 -17.65 -12.02
C GLY A 577 19.43 -17.29 -11.56
N GLN A 578 19.83 -17.66 -10.33
CA GLN A 578 21.25 -17.63 -9.97
C GLN A 578 21.68 -18.47 -8.75
N TRP A 579 21.06 -19.62 -8.44
CA TRP A 579 21.61 -20.53 -7.40
C TRP A 579 21.59 -22.03 -7.79
N ILE A 580 21.35 -22.37 -9.05
CA ILE A 580 21.12 -23.77 -9.51
C ILE A 580 22.38 -24.48 -10.04
N GLN A 581 23.57 -23.87 -10.04
CA GLN A 581 24.78 -24.53 -10.55
C GLN A 581 25.58 -25.38 -9.54
N ASN A 582 25.22 -25.42 -8.25
CA ASN A 582 26.07 -26.02 -7.21
C ASN A 582 25.43 -27.15 -6.37
N ALA A 583 24.31 -27.74 -6.79
CA ALA A 583 23.71 -28.86 -6.02
C ALA A 583 24.16 -30.22 -6.59
N PRO A 584 24.84 -31.08 -5.80
CA PRO A 584 25.37 -32.36 -6.27
C PRO A 584 24.25 -33.38 -6.52
N THR A 585 24.33 -34.03 -7.69
CA THR A 585 23.46 -35.12 -8.13
C THR A 585 23.96 -36.44 -7.55
N GLU A 586 23.44 -36.86 -6.41
CA GLU A 586 23.61 -38.24 -5.94
C GLU A 586 22.28 -38.97 -5.84
N LYS A 587 22.19 -40.06 -6.62
CA LYS A 587 21.15 -41.07 -6.62
C LYS A 587 20.98 -41.64 -5.21
N LEU A 588 19.77 -41.56 -4.64
CA LEU A 588 19.40 -42.44 -3.53
C LEU A 588 18.22 -43.34 -3.90
N HIS A 589 18.53 -44.63 -3.80
CA HIS A 589 17.67 -45.79 -4.01
C HIS A 589 16.38 -45.72 -3.17
N LEU A 590 15.26 -46.04 -3.80
CA LEU A 590 13.99 -46.38 -3.14
C LEU A 590 13.99 -47.86 -2.73
N PRO A 591 13.52 -48.20 -1.52
CA PRO A 591 12.90 -49.49 -1.25
C PRO A 591 11.35 -49.37 -1.18
N LYS A 592 10.65 -50.33 -1.79
CA LYS A 592 9.22 -50.67 -1.58
C LYS A 592 9.10 -51.73 -0.45
N PRO A 593 7.89 -52.17 -0.03
CA PRO A 593 6.79 -51.45 0.60
C PRO A 593 6.38 -52.10 1.96
N ASN A 594 5.41 -51.48 2.63
CA ASN A 594 4.59 -51.97 3.76
C ASN A 594 5.21 -51.91 5.17
N ILE A 595 4.52 -51.23 6.09
CA ILE A 595 3.54 -51.84 7.02
C ILE A 595 2.78 -50.69 7.70
N PHE A 596 1.46 -50.75 7.62
CA PHE A 596 0.55 -49.82 8.26
C PHE A 596 0.48 -50.15 9.76
N ILE A 597 0.86 -49.20 10.62
CA ILE A 597 0.47 -49.19 12.04
C ILE A 597 -0.16 -47.81 12.29
N PRO A 598 -1.47 -47.70 12.54
CA PRO A 598 -2.07 -46.41 12.83
C PRO A 598 -1.71 -46.02 14.27
N LYS A 599 -0.70 -45.17 14.44
CA LYS A 599 -0.38 -44.52 15.71
C LYS A 599 -0.39 -42.99 15.65
N ASP A 600 -0.74 -42.40 14.51
CA ASP A 600 -0.72 -40.95 14.36
C ASP A 600 -2.12 -40.34 14.49
N LEU A 601 -2.40 -39.88 15.71
CA LEU A 601 -3.22 -38.70 15.98
C LEU A 601 -2.52 -37.47 15.37
N SER A 602 -2.41 -37.41 14.04
CA SER A 602 -2.12 -36.16 13.36
C SER A 602 -3.43 -35.36 13.37
N LEU A 603 -3.59 -34.44 14.33
CA LEU A 603 -4.57 -33.36 14.20
C LEU A 603 -4.18 -32.57 12.94
N LYS A 604 -4.79 -32.90 11.81
CA LYS A 604 -4.59 -32.22 10.52
C LYS A 604 -5.67 -31.19 10.21
N GLU A 605 -6.65 -31.07 11.08
CA GLU A 605 -7.59 -29.94 11.11
C GLU A 605 -7.21 -29.03 12.28
N VAL A 606 -5.93 -28.73 12.42
CA VAL A 606 -5.59 -27.49 13.08
C VAL A 606 -5.69 -26.43 12.00
N HIS A 607 -6.89 -25.86 11.85
CA HIS A 607 -7.12 -24.63 11.11
C HIS A 607 -6.42 -23.41 11.77
N GLU A 608 -5.47 -23.63 12.69
CA GLU A 608 -4.65 -22.59 13.32
C GLU A 608 -3.58 -22.13 12.33
N LYS A 609 -4.03 -21.45 11.29
CA LYS A 609 -3.28 -20.29 10.85
C LYS A 609 -3.36 -19.30 12.01
N VAL A 610 -2.28 -19.12 12.74
CA VAL A 610 -2.15 -17.94 13.59
C VAL A 610 -1.97 -16.77 12.64
N TRP A 611 -3.09 -16.09 12.35
CA TRP A 611 -3.08 -14.86 11.59
C TRP A 611 -3.04 -13.69 12.57
N VAL A 612 -1.92 -12.98 12.59
CA VAL A 612 -1.81 -11.71 13.30
C VAL A 612 -1.83 -10.62 12.24
N GLY A 613 -3.00 -10.01 12.05
CA GLY A 613 -3.18 -8.84 11.22
C GLY A 613 -3.45 -7.61 12.07
N GLY A 614 -3.37 -6.44 11.46
CA GLY A 614 -3.54 -5.15 12.13
C GLY A 614 -2.26 -4.33 12.14
N TYR A 615 -2.10 -3.50 13.17
CA TYR A 615 -1.04 -2.51 13.22
C TYR A 615 0.31 -3.08 13.58
N ASN A 616 1.33 -2.68 12.83
CA ASN A 616 2.67 -3.23 12.95
C ASN A 616 3.42 -2.77 14.21
N ASP A 617 2.93 -1.76 14.93
CA ASP A 617 3.56 -1.20 16.13
C ASP A 617 3.58 -2.18 17.32
N LYS A 618 2.47 -2.85 17.62
CA LYS A 618 2.36 -3.87 18.68
C LYS A 618 2.25 -5.29 18.15
N MET A 619 2.14 -5.49 16.84
CA MET A 619 2.03 -6.83 16.23
C MET A 619 3.12 -7.79 16.73
N ARG A 620 4.35 -7.31 16.88
CA ARG A 620 5.47 -8.09 17.41
C ARG A 620 5.26 -8.46 18.88
N VAL A 621 4.79 -7.53 19.71
CA VAL A 621 4.51 -7.77 21.13
C VAL A 621 3.36 -8.76 21.30
N LEU A 622 2.27 -8.56 20.55
CA LEU A 622 1.11 -9.45 20.54
C LEU A 622 1.49 -10.85 20.06
N LEU A 623 2.23 -10.97 18.95
CA LEU A 623 2.72 -12.24 18.44
C LEU A 623 3.53 -12.98 19.53
N ASN A 624 4.44 -12.28 20.20
CA ASN A 624 5.22 -12.86 21.29
C ASN A 624 4.34 -13.29 22.48
N ALA A 625 3.35 -12.49 22.85
CA ALA A 625 2.41 -12.82 23.91
C ALA A 625 1.59 -14.07 23.55
N ILE A 626 1.09 -14.15 22.31
CA ILE A 626 0.36 -15.31 21.78
C ILE A 626 1.26 -16.55 21.82
N LEU A 627 2.49 -16.47 21.30
CA LEU A 627 3.42 -17.59 21.26
C LEU A 627 3.82 -18.06 22.66
N LYS A 628 4.03 -17.14 23.59
CA LYS A 628 4.28 -17.46 25.01
C LYS A 628 3.04 -18.10 25.64
N GLN A 629 1.84 -17.61 25.35
CA GLN A 629 0.59 -18.17 25.86
C GLN A 629 0.32 -19.58 25.31
N ILE A 630 0.67 -19.85 24.05
CA ILE A 630 0.61 -21.20 23.45
C ILE A 630 1.65 -22.11 24.12
N SER A 631 2.88 -21.61 24.28
CA SER A 631 3.99 -22.37 24.90
C SER A 631 3.68 -22.75 26.35
N ASN A 632 2.97 -21.88 27.07
CA ASN A 632 2.59 -22.05 28.47
C ASN A 632 1.08 -22.32 28.62
N PHE A 633 0.44 -22.90 27.62
CA PHE A 633 -1.02 -23.07 27.63
C PHE A 633 -1.48 -24.00 28.75
N GLU A 634 -2.40 -23.49 29.58
CA GLU A 634 -3.03 -24.24 30.66
C GLU A 634 -4.54 -24.34 30.45
N VAL A 635 -5.08 -25.54 30.61
CA VAL A 635 -6.51 -25.80 30.48
C VAL A 635 -7.23 -25.32 31.73
N LYS A 636 -8.10 -24.31 31.59
CA LYS A 636 -9.02 -23.86 32.65
C LYS A 636 -10.33 -24.64 32.56
N PRO A 637 -10.71 -25.48 33.56
CA PRO A 637 -11.88 -26.36 33.47
C PRO A 637 -13.21 -25.64 33.19
N SER A 638 -13.43 -24.47 33.80
CA SER A 638 -14.64 -23.67 33.58
C SER A 638 -14.77 -23.17 32.14
N ARG A 639 -13.67 -22.69 31.54
CA ARG A 639 -13.62 -22.23 30.14
C ARG A 639 -13.76 -23.40 29.17
N PHE A 640 -13.13 -24.53 29.47
CA PHE A 640 -13.26 -25.75 28.70
C PHE A 640 -14.73 -26.19 28.57
N SER A 641 -15.46 -26.25 29.69
CA SER A 641 -16.88 -26.64 29.69
C SER A 641 -17.75 -25.73 28.83
N ALA A 642 -17.56 -24.41 28.91
CA ALA A 642 -18.30 -23.45 28.10
C ALA A 642 -18.01 -23.61 26.59
N LEU A 643 -16.73 -23.72 26.20
CA LEU A 643 -16.34 -23.90 24.79
C LEU A 643 -16.80 -25.26 24.23
N LYS A 644 -16.77 -26.31 25.07
CA LYS A 644 -17.32 -27.63 24.72
C LYS A 644 -18.82 -27.53 24.45
N GLU A 645 -19.59 -26.82 25.29
CA GLU A 645 -21.03 -26.62 25.08
C GLU A 645 -21.30 -25.87 23.76
N THR A 646 -20.57 -24.79 23.48
CA THR A 646 -20.67 -24.06 22.21
C THR A 646 -20.37 -24.96 21.02
N SER A 647 -19.27 -25.71 21.05
CA SER A 647 -18.89 -26.63 19.97
C SER A 647 -19.96 -27.71 19.74
N VAL A 648 -20.59 -28.22 20.80
CA VAL A 648 -21.70 -29.17 20.70
C VAL A 648 -22.89 -28.53 19.99
N LYS A 649 -23.28 -27.32 20.39
CA LYS A 649 -24.36 -26.57 19.73
C LYS A 649 -24.06 -26.30 18.27
N ASP A 650 -22.84 -25.93 17.91
CA ASP A 650 -22.44 -25.67 16.52
C ASP A 650 -22.58 -26.92 15.65
N TYR A 651 -22.08 -28.06 16.13
CA TYR A 651 -22.26 -29.32 15.42
C TYR A 651 -23.72 -29.75 15.36
N GLN A 652 -24.55 -29.45 16.37
CA GLN A 652 -25.99 -29.73 16.30
C GLN A 652 -26.70 -28.81 15.30
N ASN A 653 -26.34 -27.53 15.27
CA ASN A 653 -26.96 -26.49 14.45
C ASN A 653 -26.68 -26.66 12.96
N PHE A 654 -25.65 -27.40 12.58
CA PHE A 654 -25.38 -27.77 11.18
C PHE A 654 -26.63 -28.34 10.47
N SER A 655 -27.53 -29.02 11.20
CA SER A 655 -28.77 -29.53 10.61
C SER A 655 -29.64 -28.44 9.98
N PHE A 656 -29.59 -27.21 10.51
CA PHE A 656 -30.35 -26.05 10.04
C PHE A 656 -29.70 -25.33 8.85
N ASN A 657 -28.49 -25.71 8.44
CA ASN A 657 -27.86 -25.13 7.25
C ASN A 657 -28.68 -25.40 5.99
N GLN A 658 -28.52 -24.55 4.99
CA GLN A 658 -29.18 -24.72 3.70
C GLN A 658 -28.78 -26.05 3.03
N PRO A 659 -29.68 -26.70 2.27
CA PRO A 659 -29.43 -27.99 1.63
C PRO A 659 -28.18 -28.02 0.75
N HIS A 660 -27.88 -26.94 0.02
CA HIS A 660 -26.65 -26.88 -0.79
C HIS A 660 -25.37 -26.91 0.05
N SER A 661 -25.39 -26.32 1.25
CA SER A 661 -24.28 -26.35 2.20
C SER A 661 -24.12 -27.76 2.78
N GLN A 662 -25.24 -28.46 3.06
CA GLN A 662 -25.22 -29.86 3.48
C GLN A 662 -24.66 -30.77 2.37
N ALA A 663 -25.08 -30.57 1.12
CA ALA A 663 -24.58 -31.31 -0.03
C ALA A 663 -23.06 -31.12 -0.21
N SER A 664 -22.59 -29.87 -0.12
CA SER A 664 -21.16 -29.53 -0.20
C SER A 664 -20.33 -30.20 0.90
N TYR A 665 -20.86 -30.30 2.13
CA TYR A 665 -20.23 -31.04 3.22
C TYR A 665 -20.05 -32.52 2.88
N TYR A 666 -21.08 -33.17 2.31
CA TYR A 666 -20.99 -34.58 1.94
C TYR A 666 -20.03 -34.81 0.77
N VAL A 667 -19.94 -33.90 -0.21
CA VAL A 667 -18.89 -33.97 -1.25
C VAL A 667 -17.51 -34.02 -0.59
N SER A 668 -17.22 -33.12 0.34
CA SER A 668 -15.94 -33.12 1.07
C SER A 668 -15.75 -34.40 1.92
N LEU A 669 -16.80 -34.89 2.58
CA LEU A 669 -16.71 -36.10 3.40
C LEU A 669 -16.37 -37.35 2.57
N ILE A 670 -16.94 -37.44 1.36
CA ILE A 670 -16.70 -38.52 0.40
C ILE A 670 -15.31 -38.42 -0.22
N LEU A 671 -14.89 -37.22 -0.63
CA LEU A 671 -13.66 -37.03 -1.42
C LEU A 671 -12.38 -36.94 -0.58
N GLU A 672 -12.41 -36.38 0.63
CA GLU A 672 -11.20 -36.20 1.43
C GLU A 672 -10.78 -37.50 2.12
N ASP A 673 -9.54 -37.97 1.90
CA ASP A 673 -8.98 -39.18 2.55
C ASP A 673 -9.25 -39.19 4.08
N LYS A 674 -8.88 -38.09 4.74
CA LYS A 674 -8.95 -37.95 6.21
C LYS A 674 -9.91 -36.84 6.63
N ARG A 675 -11.20 -37.18 6.72
CA ARG A 675 -12.26 -36.29 7.23
C ARG A 675 -13.23 -37.06 8.14
N TRP A 676 -13.48 -36.51 9.33
CA TRP A 676 -14.33 -37.12 10.35
C TRP A 676 -15.80 -36.66 10.22
N PRO A 677 -16.79 -37.55 10.31
CA PRO A 677 -18.19 -37.18 10.33
C PRO A 677 -18.54 -36.32 11.54
N ARG A 678 -19.45 -35.36 11.33
CA ARG A 678 -20.05 -34.55 12.40
C ARG A 678 -20.58 -35.37 13.57
N LEU A 679 -21.25 -36.51 13.31
CA LEU A 679 -21.79 -37.36 14.37
C LEU A 679 -20.70 -38.00 15.23
N GLU A 680 -19.60 -38.45 14.62
CA GLU A 680 -18.43 -38.95 15.35
C GLU A 680 -17.74 -37.84 16.14
N LYS A 681 -17.65 -36.62 15.58
CA LYS A 681 -17.15 -35.43 16.31
C LYS A 681 -18.01 -35.13 17.55
N LEU A 682 -19.34 -35.19 17.43
CA LEU A 682 -20.28 -35.03 18.55
C LEU A 682 -20.12 -36.12 19.60
N GLU A 683 -19.98 -37.38 19.18
CA GLU A 683 -19.76 -38.50 20.10
C GLU A 683 -18.41 -38.37 20.83
N ALA A 684 -17.35 -38.01 20.12
CA ALA A 684 -16.03 -37.78 20.70
C ALA A 684 -16.05 -36.62 21.71
N LEU A 685 -16.73 -35.51 21.37
CA LEU A 685 -16.90 -34.38 22.29
C LEU A 685 -17.59 -34.80 23.59
N SER A 686 -18.59 -35.68 23.54
CA SER A 686 -19.29 -36.15 24.74
C SER A 686 -18.34 -36.79 25.76
N LYS A 687 -17.29 -37.47 25.27
CA LYS A 687 -16.28 -38.20 26.04
C LYS A 687 -15.08 -37.34 26.46
N LEU A 688 -14.94 -36.13 25.93
CA LEU A 688 -13.79 -35.25 26.19
C LEU A 688 -13.94 -34.50 27.52
N ASP A 689 -12.94 -34.56 28.40
CA ASP A 689 -12.85 -33.77 29.63
C ASP A 689 -11.62 -32.84 29.64
N SER A 690 -11.56 -31.94 30.62
CA SER A 690 -10.48 -30.94 30.72
C SER A 690 -9.11 -31.60 30.95
N ASP A 691 -9.07 -32.69 31.70
CA ASP A 691 -7.83 -33.40 32.05
C ASP A 691 -7.24 -34.11 30.82
N SER A 692 -8.12 -34.65 29.98
CA SER A 692 -7.76 -35.28 28.71
C SER A 692 -7.15 -34.25 27.76
N LEU A 693 -7.73 -33.04 27.68
CA LEU A 693 -7.14 -31.95 26.89
C LEU A 693 -5.79 -31.51 27.46
N ALA A 694 -5.66 -31.37 28.78
CA ALA A 694 -4.41 -30.97 29.44
C ALA A 694 -3.28 -31.98 29.18
N LYS A 695 -3.58 -33.28 29.18
CA LYS A 695 -2.61 -34.34 28.82
C LYS A 695 -2.27 -34.35 27.32
N PHE A 696 -3.19 -33.91 26.48
CA PHE A 696 -3.03 -33.92 25.03
C PHE A 696 -2.16 -32.76 24.51
N VAL A 697 -2.25 -31.57 25.12
CA VAL A 697 -1.53 -30.35 24.67
C VAL A 697 0.00 -30.57 24.51
N PRO A 698 0.73 -31.14 25.51
CA PRO A 698 2.15 -31.41 25.34
C PRO A 698 2.45 -32.35 24.18
N HIS A 699 1.58 -33.34 23.93
CA HIS A 699 1.73 -34.26 22.81
C HIS A 699 1.54 -33.56 21.46
N LEU A 700 0.56 -32.66 21.36
CA LEU A 700 0.33 -31.83 20.18
C LEU A 700 1.55 -30.97 19.85
N LEU A 701 2.03 -30.18 20.82
CA LEU A 701 3.16 -29.26 20.60
C LEU A 701 4.47 -30.01 20.30
N SER A 702 4.66 -31.21 20.85
CA SER A 702 5.83 -32.06 20.54
C SER A 702 5.92 -32.55 19.09
N LYS A 703 4.92 -32.25 18.26
CA LYS A 703 4.88 -32.59 16.84
C LYS A 703 4.56 -31.34 16.02
N THR A 704 5.52 -30.41 15.92
CA THR A 704 5.29 -29.11 15.27
C THR A 704 6.19 -28.89 14.04
N PHE A 705 5.60 -28.31 13.01
CA PHE A 705 6.25 -27.71 11.85
C PHE A 705 5.63 -26.33 11.62
N LEU A 706 6.45 -25.29 11.46
CA LEU A 706 6.00 -23.92 11.23
C LEU A 706 6.36 -23.46 9.82
N GLU A 707 5.39 -22.92 9.12
CA GLU A 707 5.56 -22.23 7.85
C GLU A 707 5.00 -20.82 8.02
N CYS A 708 5.84 -19.80 7.85
CA CYS A 708 5.50 -18.41 8.14
C CYS A 708 5.47 -17.58 6.85
N TYR A 709 4.44 -16.76 6.72
CA TYR A 709 4.30 -15.76 5.66
C TYR A 709 4.13 -14.39 6.30
N ILE A 710 5.04 -13.46 6.01
CA ILE A 710 5.02 -12.09 6.54
C ILE A 710 4.88 -11.13 5.35
N GLN A 711 3.88 -10.25 5.42
CA GLN A 711 3.58 -9.26 4.39
C GLN A 711 3.04 -7.99 5.06
N GLY A 712 3.46 -6.81 4.61
CA GLY A 712 2.94 -5.52 5.09
C GLY A 712 4.01 -4.44 5.21
N ASN A 713 3.73 -3.43 6.04
CA ASN A 713 4.61 -2.31 6.37
C ASN A 713 5.77 -2.73 7.31
N ILE A 714 6.58 -3.70 6.88
CA ILE A 714 7.67 -4.32 7.65
C ILE A 714 8.89 -4.47 6.72
N GLU A 715 10.07 -4.11 7.20
CA GLU A 715 11.30 -4.31 6.42
C GLU A 715 11.72 -5.79 6.34
N PRO A 716 12.40 -6.25 5.27
CA PRO A 716 12.89 -7.64 5.19
C PRO A 716 13.81 -8.06 6.35
N SER A 717 14.58 -7.12 6.91
CA SER A 717 15.42 -7.29 8.09
C SER A 717 14.59 -7.55 9.35
N GLU A 718 13.55 -6.74 9.56
CA GLU A 718 12.58 -6.87 10.65
C GLU A 718 11.78 -8.16 10.54
N ALA A 719 11.32 -8.53 9.35
CA ALA A 719 10.64 -9.81 9.10
C ALA A 719 11.51 -11.01 9.48
N LYS A 720 12.81 -11.01 9.11
CA LYS A 720 13.75 -12.05 9.54
C LYS A 720 13.94 -12.08 11.06
N SER A 721 14.03 -10.91 11.69
CA SER A 721 14.12 -10.83 13.15
C SER A 721 12.89 -11.42 13.84
N ILE A 722 11.69 -11.22 13.28
CA ILE A 722 10.46 -11.83 13.80
C ILE A 722 10.54 -13.36 13.67
N ILE A 723 10.99 -13.90 12.54
CA ILE A 723 11.15 -15.35 12.36
C ILE A 723 12.10 -15.94 13.41
N HIS A 724 13.26 -15.32 13.64
CA HIS A 724 14.19 -15.78 14.66
C HIS A 724 13.59 -15.76 16.06
N GLU A 725 12.78 -14.75 16.38
CA GLU A 725 12.10 -14.67 17.67
C GLU A 725 11.02 -15.76 17.82
N ILE A 726 10.28 -16.09 16.74
CA ILE A 726 9.37 -17.24 16.71
C ILE A 726 10.15 -18.52 16.98
N GLU A 727 11.28 -18.73 16.31
CA GLU A 727 12.15 -19.91 16.50
C GLU A 727 12.67 -19.99 17.94
N ASP A 728 13.04 -18.86 18.53
CA ASP A 728 13.56 -18.80 19.90
C ASP A 728 12.51 -19.14 20.95
N ILE A 729 11.31 -18.56 20.83
CA ILE A 729 10.20 -18.84 21.75
C ILE A 729 9.72 -20.28 21.59
N THR A 730 9.58 -20.74 20.34
CA THR A 730 9.01 -22.05 20.06
C THR A 730 10.05 -23.15 20.20
N PHE A 731 11.15 -23.18 19.46
CA PHE A 731 12.07 -24.32 19.43
C PHE A 731 13.28 -24.22 20.36
N ASN A 732 13.84 -23.02 20.55
CA ASN A 732 15.12 -22.87 21.26
C ASN A 732 14.97 -22.61 22.77
N SER A 733 13.76 -22.40 23.27
CA SER A 733 13.50 -22.20 24.69
C SER A 733 13.83 -23.47 25.52
N PRO A 734 14.53 -23.35 26.67
CA PRO A 734 15.06 -24.50 27.42
C PRO A 734 14.01 -25.50 27.90
N ASN A 735 12.77 -25.05 28.11
CA ASN A 735 11.64 -25.89 28.53
C ASN A 735 10.57 -26.04 27.43
N SER A 736 10.96 -25.86 26.17
CA SER A 736 9.98 -25.91 25.09
C SER A 736 9.31 -27.27 24.94
N LEU A 737 7.97 -27.24 24.90
CA LEU A 737 7.11 -28.35 24.49
C LEU A 737 7.17 -28.61 22.98
N PHE A 738 7.58 -27.62 22.18
CA PHE A 738 7.71 -27.77 20.74
C PHE A 738 8.90 -28.66 20.40
N LYS A 739 8.66 -29.65 19.54
CA LYS A 739 9.73 -30.44 18.91
C LYS A 739 9.49 -30.50 17.41
N SER A 740 10.59 -30.35 16.67
CA SER A 740 10.58 -30.33 15.21
C SER A 740 10.10 -31.68 14.68
N MET A 741 9.15 -31.61 13.74
CA MET A 741 8.64 -32.76 13.02
C MET A 741 9.55 -33.12 11.83
N SER A 742 9.77 -34.42 11.59
CA SER A 742 10.51 -34.86 10.40
C SER A 742 9.70 -34.63 9.11
N PRO A 743 10.33 -34.31 7.97
CA PRO A 743 9.62 -34.14 6.70
C PRO A 743 8.76 -35.34 6.29
N SER A 744 9.16 -36.57 6.66
CA SER A 744 8.38 -37.79 6.41
C SER A 744 7.05 -37.87 7.17
N GLN A 745 6.92 -37.13 8.28
CA GLN A 745 5.68 -37.02 9.06
C GLN A 745 4.75 -35.92 8.51
N TYR A 746 5.26 -35.06 7.61
CA TYR A 746 4.46 -34.07 6.90
C TYR A 746 3.61 -34.75 5.82
N LEU A 747 2.47 -35.28 6.24
CA LEU A 747 1.51 -35.90 5.34
C LEU A 747 0.51 -34.85 4.85
N THR A 748 0.48 -34.56 3.55
CA THR A 748 -0.57 -33.72 2.97
C THR A 748 -1.91 -34.49 2.91
N LYS A 749 -3.03 -33.76 2.91
CA LYS A 749 -4.34 -34.36 2.61
C LYS A 749 -4.37 -34.76 1.13
N ARG A 750 -5.14 -35.81 0.83
CA ARG A 750 -5.29 -36.36 -0.52
C ARG A 750 -6.76 -36.53 -0.84
N VAL A 751 -7.06 -36.56 -2.12
CA VAL A 751 -8.41 -36.74 -2.65
C VAL A 751 -8.58 -38.14 -3.21
N ILE A 752 -9.78 -38.69 -3.03
CA ILE A 752 -10.21 -39.94 -3.66
C ILE A 752 -10.26 -39.77 -5.18
N MET A 753 -9.59 -40.68 -5.88
CA MET A 753 -9.64 -40.77 -7.33
C MET A 753 -10.89 -41.55 -7.75
N LEU A 754 -11.77 -40.85 -8.45
CA LEU A 754 -13.01 -41.42 -8.97
C LEU A 754 -12.74 -42.25 -10.22
N GLU A 755 -13.61 -43.22 -10.50
CA GLU A 755 -13.51 -44.06 -11.69
C GLU A 755 -13.95 -43.31 -12.95
N ASN A 756 -13.20 -43.54 -14.03
CA ASN A 756 -13.52 -43.05 -15.37
C ASN A 756 -14.90 -43.54 -15.82
N GLU A 757 -15.64 -42.68 -16.50
CA GLU A 757 -16.97 -42.95 -17.07
C GLU A 757 -18.05 -43.29 -16.03
N LEU A 758 -17.73 -43.23 -14.73
CA LEU A 758 -18.64 -43.56 -13.65
C LEU A 758 -19.26 -42.29 -13.06
N LYS A 759 -20.58 -42.29 -12.92
CA LYS A 759 -21.32 -41.28 -12.17
C LYS A 759 -21.79 -41.85 -10.82
N CYS A 760 -21.20 -41.35 -9.75
CA CYS A 760 -21.53 -41.74 -8.39
C CYS A 760 -22.64 -40.86 -7.83
N TYR A 761 -23.55 -41.45 -7.04
CA TYR A 761 -24.64 -40.74 -6.39
C TYR A 761 -24.58 -40.92 -4.88
N TYR A 762 -24.73 -39.83 -4.14
CA TYR A 762 -25.01 -39.88 -2.70
C TYR A 762 -26.30 -39.13 -2.41
N GLN A 763 -27.33 -39.88 -2.02
CA GLN A 763 -28.69 -39.40 -1.84
C GLN A 763 -29.05 -39.40 -0.36
N ILE A 764 -29.57 -38.28 0.13
CA ILE A 764 -29.93 -38.14 1.54
C ILE A 764 -31.11 -37.18 1.69
N GLU A 765 -31.96 -37.42 2.68
CA GLU A 765 -32.91 -36.40 3.13
C GLU A 765 -32.20 -35.26 3.86
N GLY A 766 -32.71 -34.04 3.68
CA GLY A 766 -32.28 -32.86 4.41
C GLY A 766 -32.38 -33.07 5.92
N LEU A 767 -31.35 -32.64 6.63
CA LEU A 767 -31.29 -32.78 8.10
C LEU A 767 -32.33 -31.90 8.80
N ASN A 768 -32.66 -30.73 8.24
CA ASN A 768 -33.74 -29.88 8.72
C ASN A 768 -35.06 -30.29 8.06
N LYS A 769 -35.88 -31.04 8.80
CA LYS A 769 -37.19 -31.50 8.34
C LYS A 769 -38.23 -30.39 8.09
N LYS A 770 -37.90 -29.12 8.40
CA LYS A 770 -38.73 -27.96 8.08
C LYS A 770 -38.28 -27.22 6.81
N ASN A 771 -37.14 -27.57 6.22
CA ASN A 771 -36.65 -26.89 5.04
C ASN A 771 -37.21 -27.55 3.77
N GLU A 772 -38.02 -26.78 3.05
CA GLU A 772 -38.65 -27.21 1.80
C GLU A 772 -37.67 -27.29 0.62
N ASN A 773 -36.53 -26.62 0.72
CA ASN A 773 -35.54 -26.61 -0.34
C ASN A 773 -34.88 -27.99 -0.49
N SER A 774 -34.74 -28.42 -1.72
CA SER A 774 -33.88 -29.50 -2.19
C SER A 774 -32.62 -28.91 -2.82
N SER A 775 -31.53 -29.67 -2.87
CA SER A 775 -30.31 -29.25 -3.57
C SER A 775 -29.57 -30.39 -4.24
N LEU A 776 -28.98 -30.05 -5.38
CA LEU A 776 -27.99 -30.83 -6.08
C LEU A 776 -26.64 -30.12 -5.98
N VAL A 777 -25.60 -30.88 -5.64
CA VAL A 777 -24.21 -30.51 -5.91
C VAL A 777 -23.60 -31.59 -6.80
N GLN A 778 -23.26 -31.22 -8.03
CA GLN A 778 -22.54 -32.08 -8.96
C GLN A 778 -21.06 -31.67 -9.00
N TYR A 779 -20.18 -32.61 -8.69
CA TYR A 779 -18.74 -32.48 -8.71
C TYR A 779 -18.17 -33.32 -9.84
N ILE A 780 -17.56 -32.67 -10.85
CA ILE A 780 -16.90 -33.34 -11.97
C ILE A 780 -15.40 -33.22 -11.75
N GLN A 781 -14.76 -34.31 -11.34
CA GLN A 781 -13.33 -34.37 -11.09
C GLN A 781 -12.59 -34.39 -12.44
N VAL A 782 -11.72 -33.41 -12.67
CA VAL A 782 -11.09 -33.21 -13.98
C VAL A 782 -9.66 -33.75 -13.98
N HIS A 783 -8.73 -33.07 -13.30
CA HIS A 783 -7.33 -33.46 -13.32
C HIS A 783 -6.59 -33.07 -12.02
N GLN A 784 -5.43 -33.69 -11.81
CA GLN A 784 -4.48 -33.26 -10.79
C GLN A 784 -3.69 -32.05 -11.34
N GLU A 785 -3.35 -31.09 -10.47
CA GLU A 785 -2.63 -29.83 -10.75
C GLU A 785 -1.67 -29.93 -11.95
N ASP A 786 -2.03 -29.25 -13.04
CA ASP A 786 -1.26 -29.17 -14.28
C ASP A 786 -1.53 -27.81 -14.91
N ALA A 787 -0.48 -27.03 -15.17
CA ALA A 787 -0.62 -25.62 -15.55
C ALA A 787 -1.47 -25.42 -16.83
N ILE A 788 -1.28 -26.29 -17.83
CA ILE A 788 -2.00 -26.18 -19.11
C ILE A 788 -3.46 -26.57 -18.92
N SER A 789 -3.72 -27.68 -18.21
CA SER A 789 -5.07 -28.14 -17.93
C SER A 789 -5.83 -27.19 -17.01
N ASN A 790 -5.16 -26.53 -16.06
CA ASN A 790 -5.74 -25.47 -15.23
C ASN A 790 -6.29 -24.35 -16.12
N VAL A 791 -5.47 -23.84 -17.05
CA VAL A 791 -5.87 -22.78 -17.99
C VAL A 791 -7.04 -23.23 -18.88
N LYS A 792 -7.03 -24.47 -19.38
CA LYS A 792 -8.14 -25.04 -20.16
C LYS A 792 -9.43 -25.11 -19.32
N LEU A 793 -9.34 -25.53 -18.07
CA LEU A 793 -10.48 -25.65 -17.18
C LEU A 793 -11.04 -24.30 -16.74
N GLU A 794 -10.16 -23.33 -16.43
CA GLU A 794 -10.52 -21.95 -16.14
C GLU A 794 -11.21 -21.28 -17.32
N LEU A 795 -10.68 -21.47 -18.53
CA LEU A 795 -11.30 -20.99 -19.75
C LEU A 795 -12.69 -21.62 -19.94
N PHE A 796 -12.82 -22.94 -19.74
CA PHE A 796 -14.11 -23.60 -19.83
C PHE A 796 -15.11 -23.01 -18.83
N SER A 797 -14.72 -22.86 -17.57
CA SER A 797 -15.57 -22.28 -16.54
C SER A 797 -16.00 -20.85 -16.89
N LEU A 798 -15.08 -20.03 -17.39
CA LEU A 798 -15.38 -18.66 -17.83
C LEU A 798 -16.42 -18.63 -18.96
N ILE A 799 -16.27 -19.52 -19.96
CA ILE A 799 -17.19 -19.62 -21.10
C ILE A 799 -18.56 -20.19 -20.68
N ALA A 800 -18.57 -21.18 -19.78
CA ALA A 800 -19.77 -21.92 -19.41
C ALA A 800 -20.59 -21.27 -18.28
N SER A 801 -19.98 -20.44 -17.43
CA SER A 801 -20.65 -19.88 -16.23
C SER A 801 -21.91 -19.08 -16.55
N GLN A 802 -21.82 -18.12 -17.48
CA GLN A 802 -22.96 -17.27 -17.83
C GLN A 802 -24.06 -18.07 -18.58
N PRO A 803 -23.76 -18.93 -19.57
CA PRO A 803 -24.74 -19.82 -20.17
C PRO A 803 -25.40 -20.78 -19.18
N ALA A 804 -24.64 -21.37 -18.26
CA ALA A 804 -25.17 -22.27 -17.23
C ALA A 804 -26.17 -21.54 -16.32
N PHE A 805 -25.81 -20.33 -15.87
CA PHE A 805 -26.72 -19.49 -15.09
C PHE A 805 -27.98 -19.15 -15.89
N ASN A 806 -27.83 -18.67 -17.12
CA ASN A 806 -28.97 -18.29 -17.94
C ASN A 806 -29.91 -19.46 -18.23
N GLN A 807 -29.37 -20.63 -18.57
CA GLN A 807 -30.17 -21.82 -18.88
C GLN A 807 -30.86 -22.37 -17.63
N LEU A 808 -30.10 -22.68 -16.58
CA LEU A 808 -30.61 -23.41 -15.41
C LEU A 808 -31.42 -22.51 -14.47
N ARG A 809 -31.13 -21.20 -14.43
CA ARG A 809 -31.84 -20.23 -13.59
C ARG A 809 -32.84 -19.39 -14.35
N THR A 810 -32.41 -18.65 -15.37
CA THR A 810 -33.26 -17.63 -16.01
C THR A 810 -34.34 -18.27 -16.86
N ILE A 811 -33.97 -19.26 -17.68
CA ILE A 811 -34.86 -19.91 -18.64
C ILE A 811 -35.67 -21.01 -17.95
N GLU A 812 -35.01 -21.97 -17.30
CA GLU A 812 -35.67 -23.13 -16.71
C GLU A 812 -36.24 -22.88 -15.31
N GLN A 813 -35.81 -21.79 -14.66
CA GLN A 813 -36.29 -21.39 -13.33
C GLN A 813 -36.17 -22.51 -12.29
N LEU A 814 -35.10 -23.31 -12.35
CA LEU A 814 -34.90 -24.45 -11.46
C LEU A 814 -34.71 -24.04 -9.99
N GLY A 815 -34.30 -22.81 -9.73
CA GLY A 815 -34.26 -22.25 -8.40
C GLY A 815 -33.46 -20.96 -8.30
N TYR A 816 -33.48 -20.33 -7.12
CA TYR A 816 -32.76 -19.08 -6.89
C TYR A 816 -31.23 -19.28 -6.89
N ILE A 817 -30.74 -20.46 -6.51
CA ILE A 817 -29.31 -20.77 -6.56
C ILE A 817 -29.09 -21.73 -7.73
N ALA A 818 -28.32 -21.29 -8.71
CA ALA A 818 -27.81 -22.11 -9.81
C ALA A 818 -26.48 -21.49 -10.24
N SER A 819 -25.40 -22.25 -10.10
CA SER A 819 -24.05 -21.78 -10.38
C SER A 819 -23.18 -22.92 -10.90
N LEU A 820 -22.27 -22.57 -11.80
CA LEU A 820 -21.16 -23.40 -12.25
C LEU A 820 -19.88 -22.66 -11.85
N SER A 821 -19.00 -23.32 -11.10
CA SER A 821 -17.74 -22.76 -10.64
C SER A 821 -16.65 -23.82 -10.61
N LEU A 822 -15.43 -23.40 -10.32
CA LEU A 822 -14.30 -24.30 -10.08
C LEU A 822 -14.20 -24.65 -8.60
N ARG A 823 -13.72 -25.85 -8.33
CA ARG A 823 -13.37 -26.30 -7.00
C ARG A 823 -11.99 -26.95 -7.03
N TYR A 824 -11.17 -26.59 -6.05
CA TYR A 824 -9.82 -27.12 -5.87
C TYR A 824 -9.73 -27.86 -4.54
N ASP A 825 -9.51 -29.18 -4.59
CA ASP A 825 -9.38 -30.03 -3.41
C ASP A 825 -7.97 -30.64 -3.41
N TYR A 826 -7.08 -30.12 -2.56
CA TYR A 826 -5.74 -30.69 -2.27
C TYR A 826 -4.93 -31.11 -3.51
N GLY A 827 -4.87 -30.26 -4.53
CA GLY A 827 -4.13 -30.53 -5.76
C GLY A 827 -4.96 -31.13 -6.89
N VAL A 828 -6.28 -31.25 -6.73
CA VAL A 828 -7.18 -31.76 -7.75
C VAL A 828 -8.21 -30.71 -8.10
N TRP A 829 -8.33 -30.42 -9.39
CA TRP A 829 -9.30 -29.48 -9.94
C TRP A 829 -10.57 -30.18 -10.41
N ALA A 830 -11.70 -29.52 -10.17
CA ALA A 830 -13.01 -30.01 -10.52
C ALA A 830 -13.95 -28.89 -10.96
N LEU A 831 -14.91 -29.23 -11.82
CA LEU A 831 -16.11 -28.41 -12.00
C LEU A 831 -17.11 -28.71 -10.90
N HIS A 832 -17.75 -27.66 -10.42
CA HIS A 832 -18.68 -27.70 -9.32
C HIS A 832 -19.96 -26.98 -9.73
N VAL A 833 -21.06 -27.73 -9.83
CA VAL A 833 -22.38 -27.19 -10.16
C VAL A 833 -23.27 -27.30 -8.94
N VAL A 834 -23.86 -26.18 -8.52
CA VAL A 834 -24.75 -26.11 -7.37
C VAL A 834 -26.11 -25.59 -7.81
N ILE A 835 -27.16 -26.35 -7.51
CA ILE A 835 -28.54 -25.91 -7.67
C ILE A 835 -29.30 -26.10 -6.36
N GLN A 836 -30.04 -25.09 -5.93
CA GLN A 836 -31.02 -25.19 -4.84
C GLN A 836 -32.40 -24.80 -5.35
N SER A 837 -33.38 -25.65 -5.08
CA SER A 837 -34.71 -25.64 -5.67
C SER A 837 -35.75 -25.96 -4.61
N THR A 838 -36.85 -25.21 -4.58
CA THR A 838 -38.06 -25.59 -3.81
C THR A 838 -39.06 -26.39 -4.66
N VAL A 839 -38.91 -26.39 -5.98
CA VAL A 839 -39.93 -26.87 -6.92
C VAL A 839 -39.62 -28.27 -7.43
N LYS A 840 -38.36 -28.49 -7.82
CA LYS A 840 -37.86 -29.73 -8.41
C LYS A 840 -36.97 -30.49 -7.44
N ASP A 841 -37.08 -31.82 -7.48
CA ASP A 841 -36.25 -32.75 -6.72
C ASP A 841 -34.83 -32.83 -7.30
N PRO A 842 -33.81 -33.20 -6.50
CA PRO A 842 -32.43 -33.28 -6.95
C PRO A 842 -32.13 -34.24 -8.12
N SER A 843 -32.93 -35.29 -8.32
CA SER A 843 -32.74 -36.23 -9.44
C SER A 843 -33.12 -35.58 -10.77
N TYR A 844 -34.22 -34.82 -10.77
CA TYR A 844 -34.59 -33.98 -11.91
C TYR A 844 -33.52 -32.93 -12.19
N LEU A 845 -33.03 -32.23 -11.16
CA LEU A 845 -31.97 -31.22 -11.32
C LEU A 845 -30.71 -31.81 -11.94
N ASP A 846 -30.32 -33.03 -11.54
CA ASP A 846 -29.10 -33.69 -12.04
C ASP A 846 -29.22 -34.02 -13.54
N THR A 847 -30.43 -34.42 -13.97
CA THR A 847 -30.74 -34.64 -15.38
C THR A 847 -30.63 -33.35 -16.18
N ARG A 848 -31.16 -32.23 -15.66
CA ARG A 848 -31.08 -30.93 -16.33
C ARG A 848 -29.66 -30.39 -16.47
N VAL A 849 -28.79 -30.63 -15.47
CA VAL A 849 -27.36 -30.29 -15.56
C VAL A 849 -26.69 -31.10 -16.67
N ASP A 850 -26.97 -32.40 -16.77
CA ASP A 850 -26.42 -33.23 -17.85
C ASP A 850 -26.93 -32.79 -19.23
N GLU A 851 -28.21 -32.44 -19.36
CA GLU A 851 -28.79 -31.90 -20.60
C GLU A 851 -28.21 -30.55 -21.00
N PHE A 852 -27.91 -29.68 -20.02
CA PHE A 852 -27.14 -28.46 -20.27
C PHE A 852 -25.79 -28.79 -20.89
N PHE A 853 -25.00 -29.70 -20.29
CA PHE A 853 -23.69 -30.06 -20.87
C PHE A 853 -23.78 -30.70 -22.26
N LYS A 854 -24.82 -31.52 -22.52
CA LYS A 854 -25.07 -32.08 -23.87
C LYS A 854 -25.40 -30.99 -24.90
N THR A 855 -26.19 -29.99 -24.51
CA THR A 855 -26.52 -28.88 -25.40
C THR A 855 -25.33 -27.96 -25.61
N PHE A 856 -24.55 -27.74 -24.55
CA PHE A 856 -23.37 -26.88 -24.55
C PHE A 856 -22.20 -27.45 -25.36
N GLU A 857 -22.18 -28.76 -25.59
CA GLU A 857 -21.24 -29.41 -26.50
C GLU A 857 -21.21 -28.74 -27.87
N ILE A 858 -22.39 -28.44 -28.44
CA ILE A 858 -22.50 -27.78 -29.75
C ILE A 858 -21.80 -26.42 -29.72
N ASN A 859 -22.07 -25.62 -28.68
CA ASN A 859 -21.46 -24.31 -28.51
C ASN A 859 -19.93 -24.40 -28.44
N ILE A 860 -19.37 -25.40 -27.75
CA ILE A 860 -17.92 -25.60 -27.66
C ILE A 860 -17.31 -25.97 -29.02
N HIS A 861 -17.97 -26.83 -29.79
CA HIS A 861 -17.48 -27.26 -31.11
C HIS A 861 -17.60 -26.15 -32.17
N GLU A 862 -18.64 -25.32 -32.07
CA GLU A 862 -18.93 -24.21 -32.99
C GLU A 862 -18.25 -22.89 -32.62
N LEU A 863 -17.51 -22.82 -31.49
CA LEU A 863 -16.74 -21.64 -31.07
C LEU A 863 -15.91 -21.09 -32.22
N SER A 864 -16.15 -19.85 -32.67
CA SER A 864 -15.35 -19.29 -33.76
C SER A 864 -13.91 -19.01 -33.29
N ASP A 865 -12.94 -19.03 -34.21
CA ASP A 865 -11.54 -18.67 -33.87
C ASP A 865 -11.43 -17.24 -33.30
N LYS A 866 -12.38 -16.37 -33.67
CA LYS A 866 -12.48 -15.01 -33.15
C LYS A 866 -12.95 -14.99 -31.71
N ASP A 867 -13.94 -15.81 -31.36
CA ASP A 867 -14.47 -15.93 -30.00
C ASP A 867 -13.47 -16.64 -29.06
N PHE A 868 -12.66 -17.55 -29.60
CA PHE A 868 -11.57 -18.21 -28.87
C PHE A 868 -10.35 -17.30 -28.62
N LYS A 869 -10.05 -16.35 -29.52
CA LYS A 869 -8.87 -15.46 -29.45
C LYS A 869 -8.98 -14.28 -28.47
N VAL A 870 -9.57 -14.50 -27.28
CA VAL A 870 -9.62 -13.49 -26.23
C VAL A 870 -8.48 -13.68 -25.20
N ALA A 871 -7.44 -12.86 -25.35
CA ALA A 871 -6.55 -12.32 -24.31
C ALA A 871 -5.49 -13.18 -23.61
N LEU A 872 -5.69 -14.47 -23.34
CA LEU A 872 -4.72 -15.24 -22.53
C LEU A 872 -4.06 -16.43 -23.24
N LEU A 873 -4.42 -16.68 -24.50
CA LEU A 873 -4.12 -17.96 -25.18
C LEU A 873 -3.48 -17.71 -26.54
N ARG A 874 -2.27 -17.13 -26.57
CA ARG A 874 -1.49 -17.10 -27.82
C ARG A 874 -0.94 -18.47 -28.19
N GLU A 875 -0.84 -19.39 -27.23
CA GLU A 875 -0.23 -20.71 -27.42
C GLU A 875 -1.22 -21.89 -27.34
N LEU A 876 -2.37 -21.73 -26.69
CA LEU A 876 -3.36 -22.81 -26.64
C LEU A 876 -4.12 -22.90 -27.96
N LYS A 877 -4.13 -24.09 -28.56
CA LYS A 877 -4.89 -24.36 -29.78
C LYS A 877 -6.35 -24.65 -29.44
N LYS A 878 -7.26 -24.20 -30.31
CA LYS A 878 -8.70 -24.46 -30.16
C LYS A 878 -8.99 -25.97 -30.12
N GLU A 879 -8.28 -26.74 -30.95
CA GLU A 879 -8.39 -28.20 -31.02
C GLU A 879 -8.04 -28.86 -29.68
N GLU A 880 -6.97 -28.41 -29.02
CA GLU A 880 -6.53 -28.93 -27.72
C GLU A 880 -7.49 -28.58 -26.57
N PHE A 881 -8.26 -27.50 -26.73
CA PHE A 881 -9.32 -27.12 -25.80
C PHE A 881 -10.59 -27.97 -25.99
N ILE A 882 -10.98 -28.20 -27.25
CA ILE A 882 -12.11 -29.09 -27.58
C ILE A 882 -11.82 -30.53 -27.14
N GLU A 883 -10.61 -31.04 -27.43
CA GLU A 883 -10.19 -32.37 -26.99
C GLU A 883 -10.25 -32.51 -25.46
N PHE A 884 -9.81 -31.47 -24.73
CA PHE A 884 -9.92 -31.45 -23.28
C PHE A 884 -11.38 -31.52 -22.79
N PHE A 885 -12.28 -30.76 -23.41
CA PHE A 885 -13.71 -30.85 -23.11
C PHE A 885 -14.25 -32.25 -23.39
N ASP A 886 -13.94 -32.82 -24.56
CA ASP A 886 -14.39 -34.16 -24.98
C ASP A 886 -13.83 -35.29 -24.12
N GLN A 887 -12.66 -35.09 -23.50
CA GLN A 887 -12.00 -36.08 -22.67
C GLN A 887 -12.49 -36.05 -21.21
N TYR A 888 -12.73 -34.87 -20.64
CA TYR A 888 -12.96 -34.72 -19.21
C TYR A 888 -14.35 -34.21 -18.81
N ILE A 889 -15.00 -33.39 -19.65
CA ILE A 889 -16.17 -32.60 -19.24
C ILE A 889 -17.44 -33.09 -19.93
N LYS A 890 -17.39 -33.41 -21.22
CA LYS A 890 -18.52 -33.87 -22.02
C LYS A 890 -19.27 -35.04 -21.36
N VAL A 891 -20.59 -35.09 -21.49
CA VAL A 891 -21.38 -36.21 -20.95
C VAL A 891 -21.00 -37.48 -21.70
N GLY A 892 -20.58 -38.51 -20.95
CA GLY A 892 -20.09 -39.77 -21.52
C GLY A 892 -18.61 -39.73 -21.98
N ALA A 893 -17.87 -38.67 -21.65
CA ALA A 893 -16.45 -38.58 -21.93
C ALA A 893 -15.65 -39.68 -21.21
N PRO A 894 -14.57 -40.20 -21.84
CA PRO A 894 -13.81 -41.35 -21.34
C PRO A 894 -13.09 -41.10 -20.02
N GLN A 895 -12.81 -39.85 -19.64
CA GLN A 895 -12.20 -39.50 -18.35
C GLN A 895 -13.14 -38.68 -17.46
N ARG A 896 -14.42 -38.56 -17.82
CA ARG A 896 -15.39 -37.89 -16.95
C ARG A 896 -15.63 -38.73 -15.71
N ARG A 897 -15.43 -38.08 -14.56
CA ARG A 897 -15.54 -38.64 -13.22
C ARG A 897 -16.49 -37.77 -12.43
N THR A 898 -17.66 -38.29 -12.06
CA THR A 898 -18.70 -37.43 -11.47
C THR A 898 -19.21 -37.98 -10.14
N ILE A 899 -19.39 -37.10 -9.16
CA ILE A 899 -20.21 -37.34 -7.97
C ILE A 899 -21.37 -36.35 -8.00
N SER A 900 -22.58 -36.85 -7.82
CA SER A 900 -23.77 -36.04 -7.54
C SER A 900 -24.22 -36.29 -6.11
N VAL A 901 -24.16 -35.24 -5.28
CA VAL A 901 -24.77 -35.25 -3.94
C VAL A 901 -26.14 -34.60 -4.02
N GLN A 902 -27.15 -35.36 -3.63
CA GLN A 902 -28.56 -35.00 -3.73
C GLN A 902 -29.16 -34.92 -2.33
N VAL A 903 -29.51 -33.70 -1.89
CA VAL A 903 -30.16 -33.45 -0.61
C VAL A 903 -31.62 -33.13 -0.87
N PHE A 904 -32.52 -34.02 -0.45
CA PHE A 904 -33.96 -33.89 -0.65
C PHE A 904 -34.60 -33.10 0.50
N GLY A 905 -35.24 -31.98 0.18
CA GLY A 905 -36.02 -31.17 1.12
C GLY A 905 -37.27 -31.90 1.59
N CYS A 906 -37.96 -31.34 2.59
CA CYS A 906 -39.14 -31.99 3.19
C CYS A 906 -40.31 -32.17 2.21
N ASN A 907 -40.39 -31.34 1.17
CA ASN A 907 -41.42 -31.46 0.13
C ASN A 907 -41.13 -32.59 -0.86
N HIS A 908 -39.91 -33.15 -0.87
CA HIS A 908 -39.46 -34.19 -1.81
C HIS A 908 -39.10 -35.52 -1.13
N SER A 909 -39.67 -35.79 0.05
CA SER A 909 -39.39 -37.03 0.81
C SER A 909 -39.92 -38.30 0.12
N GLU A 910 -40.98 -38.22 -0.69
CA GLU A 910 -41.47 -39.38 -1.45
C GLU A 910 -40.57 -39.66 -2.67
N GLU A 911 -40.12 -38.62 -3.36
CA GLU A 911 -39.15 -38.69 -4.44
C GLU A 911 -37.82 -39.29 -3.95
N PHE A 912 -37.40 -38.97 -2.72
CA PHE A 912 -36.24 -39.62 -2.10
C PHE A 912 -36.44 -41.14 -1.96
N LYS A 913 -37.59 -41.59 -1.46
CA LYS A 913 -37.89 -43.03 -1.31
C LYS A 913 -37.90 -43.75 -2.65
N THR A 914 -38.46 -43.12 -3.68
CA THR A 914 -38.43 -43.64 -5.06
C THR A 914 -37.00 -43.73 -5.56
N ALA A 915 -36.21 -42.66 -5.41
CA ALA A 915 -34.85 -42.58 -5.92
C ALA A 915 -33.90 -43.64 -5.31
N ILE A 916 -34.06 -43.98 -4.03
CA ILE A 916 -33.26 -45.04 -3.38
C ILE A 916 -33.78 -46.46 -3.66
N ALA A 917 -35.00 -46.61 -4.15
CA ALA A 917 -35.61 -47.90 -4.48
C ALA A 917 -35.42 -48.29 -5.95
N GLU A 918 -35.27 -47.31 -6.84
CA GLU A 918 -35.04 -47.54 -8.27
C GLU A 918 -33.69 -48.22 -8.53
N ALA A 919 -33.66 -49.04 -9.58
CA ALA A 919 -32.44 -49.67 -10.06
C ALA A 919 -31.49 -48.62 -10.65
N ASP A 920 -30.21 -48.73 -10.31
CA ASP A 920 -29.18 -47.81 -10.81
C ASP A 920 -29.01 -47.95 -12.33
N PRO A 921 -28.98 -46.83 -13.08
CA PRO A 921 -28.66 -46.85 -14.51
C PRO A 921 -27.29 -47.49 -14.80
N PRO A 922 -27.03 -47.96 -16.04
CA PRO A 922 -25.71 -48.43 -16.41
C PRO A 922 -24.65 -47.33 -16.23
N LYS A 923 -23.44 -47.71 -15.81
CA LYS A 923 -22.32 -46.79 -15.50
C LYS A 923 -22.59 -45.79 -14.36
N THR A 924 -23.47 -46.14 -13.41
CA THR A 924 -23.64 -45.38 -12.18
C THR A 924 -23.29 -46.21 -10.94
N TYR A 925 -23.05 -45.53 -9.82
CA TYR A 925 -22.77 -46.17 -8.54
C TYR A 925 -23.43 -45.41 -7.39
N ARG A 926 -24.37 -46.03 -6.68
CA ARG A 926 -24.99 -45.45 -5.49
C ARG A 926 -24.12 -45.67 -4.25
N ILE A 927 -23.70 -44.59 -3.62
CA ILE A 927 -22.93 -44.59 -2.37
C ILE A 927 -23.90 -44.76 -1.20
N THR A 928 -23.92 -45.93 -0.59
CA THR A 928 -24.70 -46.23 0.64
C THR A 928 -23.84 -46.20 1.91
N ASP A 929 -22.55 -46.55 1.78
CA ASP A 929 -21.53 -46.42 2.83
C ASP A 929 -20.37 -45.57 2.30
N ILE A 930 -20.27 -44.33 2.80
CA ILE A 930 -19.21 -43.39 2.42
C ILE A 930 -17.82 -43.97 2.72
N PHE A 931 -17.63 -44.64 3.86
CA PHE A 931 -16.30 -45.12 4.26
C PHE A 931 -15.92 -46.40 3.53
N GLY A 932 -16.88 -47.27 3.27
CA GLY A 932 -16.71 -48.42 2.37
C GLY A 932 -16.30 -47.98 0.98
N PHE A 933 -16.99 -46.96 0.43
CA PHE A 933 -16.64 -46.35 -0.85
C PHE A 933 -15.22 -45.77 -0.83
N LYS A 934 -14.85 -45.00 0.20
CA LYS A 934 -13.49 -44.43 0.29
C LYS A 934 -12.40 -45.51 0.30
N ARG A 935 -12.62 -46.62 1.02
CA ARG A 935 -11.66 -47.73 1.10
C ARG A 935 -11.53 -48.50 -0.21
N SER A 936 -12.55 -48.49 -1.07
CA SER A 936 -12.53 -49.20 -2.35
C SER A 936 -11.92 -48.40 -3.50
N ARG A 937 -11.59 -47.11 -3.29
CA ARG A 937 -11.06 -46.22 -4.32
C ARG A 937 -9.59 -45.88 -4.11
N PRO A 938 -8.81 -45.70 -5.19
CA PRO A 938 -7.45 -45.18 -5.08
C PRO A 938 -7.45 -43.71 -4.65
N LEU A 939 -6.29 -43.23 -4.19
CA LEU A 939 -6.05 -41.83 -3.83
C LEU A 939 -5.12 -41.20 -4.86
N TYR A 940 -5.32 -39.91 -5.16
CA TYR A 940 -4.31 -39.14 -5.88
C TYR A 940 -3.00 -39.08 -5.10
N SER A 941 -1.91 -38.97 -5.84
CA SER A 941 -0.59 -38.72 -5.25
C SER A 941 -0.60 -37.37 -4.52
N SER A 942 0.15 -37.26 -3.42
CA SER A 942 0.41 -35.95 -2.81
C SER A 942 1.32 -35.14 -3.73
N LEU A 943 0.95 -33.89 -4.05
CA LEU A 943 1.86 -32.97 -4.72
C LEU A 943 3.13 -32.78 -3.85
N LYS A 944 4.31 -32.97 -4.44
CA LYS A 944 5.59 -32.71 -3.79
C LYS A 944 5.91 -31.23 -3.93
N GLY A 945 5.97 -30.52 -2.80
CA GLY A 945 6.16 -29.08 -2.78
C GLY A 945 4.83 -28.35 -2.84
N GLY A 946 4.67 -27.31 -2.02
CA GLY A 946 3.44 -26.54 -1.92
C GLY A 946 3.01 -25.87 -3.23
N PRO A 947 1.88 -25.16 -3.24
CA PRO A 947 1.49 -24.35 -4.39
C PRO A 947 2.65 -23.41 -4.75
N GLY A 948 3.26 -23.63 -5.92
CA GLY A 948 4.45 -22.88 -6.38
C GLY A 948 5.75 -23.69 -6.54
N ARG A 949 5.80 -24.99 -6.19
CA ARG A 949 6.94 -25.87 -6.53
C ARG A 949 6.57 -26.80 -7.69
N ILE A 950 6.43 -26.22 -8.88
CA ILE A 950 6.61 -26.96 -10.14
C ILE A 950 8.09 -26.81 -10.50
N THR A 951 8.89 -27.83 -10.24
CA THR A 951 10.15 -27.99 -10.98
C THR A 951 9.75 -28.37 -12.39
N MET A 952 9.88 -27.44 -13.33
CA MET A 952 9.94 -27.79 -14.75
C MET A 952 11.22 -28.61 -14.94
N ASP A 953 11.07 -29.92 -15.19
CA ASP A 953 12.10 -30.71 -15.86
C ASP A 953 11.94 -30.56 -17.38
#